data_AF-A0A952DXF3-F1
#
_entry.id   AF-A0A952DXF3-F1
#
_cell.length_a   1.000
_cell.length_b   1.000
_cell.length_c   1.000
_cell.angle_alpha   90.00
_cell.angle_beta   90.00
_cell.angle_gamma   90.00
#
_symmetry.space_group_name_H-M   'P 1'
#
loop_
_entity.id
_entity.type
_entity.pdbx_description
1 polymer ?
#
loop_
_entity_poly.entity_id
_entity_poly.type
_entity_poly.pdbx_seq_one_letter_code
_entity_poly.pdbx_strand_id
1 'polypeptide(L)'
;MADSSDNKPNPRQSTQERSWNVPLTALGLSRRAYNALVRGGIRSVEDLVQTPREQLLLVRNIGPAIQEEIDRQLAQYQIERTPAVTFDEEMPPDADDKWHKAFRSLAFDRTPLSKLQLTEVLEQKLIQAGIHTVGDLAHSTSTQLLALPLVGGTVLTKLRTTLIDYLYTEYGPFVEHSEGEFKITGETSGPFTISQKLTKQLAHILLGSISIEKLQLDPVQADTLQQAGINSIDQLIEQSKHIRLDSAAADALRRYLTVLTTEGPSRLVEDALSVEQLRQIRINEATNVAKWVASLPERERDIIEKRFGLHGPRYKLEEIGQQLGLTRERVRQLVLRTLSKLKENHGEEIRLITGTLLDYIHESGGIVTLDEAAAWLRERQGARNQVEPEGTLRLLIDLLDNIKVLRQRDSKAILHHETPAELITTLQAAMAELLEARMAPTDADTLLNELRDTPTYHSARQTWPDIPENEFDTLARACLRTDEFIEREPGVYGRRRWENRITDDIIVVLREIGEPAHFSIIADAVNQRLPHDRQTKAHNVHALMQRYNNLFVRVGHGIYGLAEWGLKDEDTVIETAARVLRDAGQPLHIETITDEVLKSWQINRSTVYAALSSETYYREGASHADLCLLLGERVFSLAEWEVARATVPNPVLPFCPPILPDPPDFENALFESVMVANEHLASRPKASTFLAKIFAWVGYDSEPGRWLQQGVLNSYYLLGLIPYTYIFGGDDPRLSSTLPDGSINEIREGCLISLTQRLNHMHAFWWLLSHRLPARQKELAAGFVAMRGDTLDDTNARLTMLAGMGCIIRGEDYYFRLTSLGKTIANTLGTQPLTEYIVESPSVKPTGHDLVDFGALE
;
A
#
# COMPACT_ATOMS: atom_id res chain seq x y z
N MET A 1 -27.35 -3.91 -62.12
CA MET A 1 -27.32 -3.85 -63.60
C MET A 1 -27.39 -2.39 -64.02
N ALA A 2 -26.24 -1.83 -64.38
CA ALA A 2 -25.97 -0.80 -65.40
C ALA A 2 -24.47 -0.46 -65.29
N ASP A 3 -23.81 -0.40 -66.45
CA ASP A 3 -22.37 -0.40 -66.70
C ASP A 3 -21.56 0.78 -66.10
N SER A 4 -20.32 0.47 -65.69
CA SER A 4 -19.12 1.24 -66.05
C SER A 4 -17.90 0.31 -66.05
N SER A 5 -17.83 -0.48 -67.11
CA SER A 5 -16.59 -1.04 -67.62
C SER A 5 -15.69 0.08 -68.18
N ASP A 6 -14.39 -0.21 -68.23
CA ASP A 6 -13.28 0.54 -68.86
C ASP A 6 -12.50 1.59 -68.04
N ASN A 7 -11.47 1.10 -67.36
CA ASN A 7 -10.21 1.84 -67.21
C ASN A 7 -8.99 0.91 -67.35
N LYS A 8 -9.02 0.01 -68.34
CA LYS A 8 -7.84 -0.78 -68.74
C LYS A 8 -7.07 0.01 -69.80
N PRO A 9 -5.73 0.14 -69.69
CA PRO A 9 -4.95 0.85 -70.70
C PRO A 9 -5.08 0.16 -72.06
N ASN A 10 -5.44 0.92 -73.09
CA ASN A 10 -5.64 0.42 -74.44
C ASN A 10 -4.27 0.23 -75.16
N PRO A 11 -3.90 -0.98 -75.60
CA PRO A 11 -2.53 -1.29 -76.06
C PRO A 11 -2.17 -0.75 -77.47
N ARG A 12 -2.93 0.19 -78.06
CA ARG A 12 -2.75 0.66 -79.46
C ARG A 12 -2.67 2.18 -79.68
N GLN A 13 -2.45 3.00 -78.65
CA GLN A 13 -2.32 4.47 -78.79
C GLN A 13 -0.86 4.95 -78.67
N SER A 14 -0.45 5.86 -79.56
CA SER A 14 0.92 6.37 -79.75
C SER A 14 1.53 7.10 -78.55
N THR A 15 2.86 7.08 -78.46
CA THR A 15 3.71 7.24 -77.27
C THR A 15 3.92 8.66 -76.71
N GLN A 16 3.34 9.72 -77.30
CA GLN A 16 3.75 11.10 -76.98
C GLN A 16 2.87 11.88 -75.97
N GLU A 17 1.70 11.36 -75.58
CA GLU A 17 0.89 11.97 -74.51
C GLU A 17 0.18 10.86 -73.70
N ARG A 18 0.84 10.34 -72.65
CA ARG A 18 0.20 9.43 -71.68
C ARG A 18 0.45 9.92 -70.26
N SER A 19 -0.57 10.44 -69.58
CA SER A 19 -0.58 10.61 -68.12
C SER A 19 -0.95 9.26 -67.50
N TRP A 20 -0.03 8.62 -66.77
CA TRP A 20 -0.17 7.26 -66.27
C TRP A 20 -0.75 7.18 -64.85
N ASN A 21 -1.58 8.16 -64.47
CA ASN A 21 -2.19 8.26 -63.17
C ASN A 21 -3.36 7.26 -62.96
N VAL A 22 -3.08 5.97 -63.20
CA VAL A 22 -3.95 4.84 -62.93
C VAL A 22 -3.37 4.01 -61.79
N PRO A 23 -4.24 3.38 -60.96
CA PRO A 23 -3.79 2.56 -59.85
C PRO A 23 -3.06 1.30 -60.34
N LEU A 24 -2.07 0.84 -59.56
CA LEU A 24 -1.29 -0.38 -59.87
C LEU A 24 -2.14 -1.64 -60.11
N THR A 25 -3.37 -1.68 -59.57
CA THR A 25 -4.33 -2.77 -59.81
C THR A 25 -4.70 -2.93 -61.29
N ALA A 26 -4.58 -1.86 -62.09
CA ALA A 26 -4.87 -1.89 -63.52
C ALA A 26 -3.87 -2.75 -64.33
N LEU A 27 -2.64 -2.94 -63.82
CA LEU A 27 -1.61 -3.76 -64.47
C LEU A 27 -1.80 -5.26 -64.27
N GLY A 28 -2.79 -5.71 -63.48
CA GLY A 28 -3.07 -7.14 -63.29
C GLY A 28 -1.94 -7.91 -62.59
N LEU A 29 -1.10 -7.22 -61.80
CA LEU A 29 0.00 -7.81 -61.05
C LEU A 29 -0.48 -8.82 -60.00
N SER A 30 0.33 -9.83 -59.69
CA SER A 30 0.09 -10.75 -58.59
C SER A 30 -0.02 -9.99 -57.27
N ARG A 31 -0.80 -10.52 -56.32
CA ARG A 31 -0.92 -9.93 -54.97
C ARG A 31 0.43 -9.74 -54.29
N ARG A 32 1.42 -10.59 -54.59
CA ARG A 32 2.78 -10.48 -54.06
C ARG A 32 3.52 -9.28 -54.65
N ALA A 33 3.50 -9.13 -55.98
CA ALA A 33 4.09 -7.99 -56.67
C ALA A 33 3.43 -6.66 -56.26
N TYR A 34 2.09 -6.61 -56.23
CA TYR A 34 1.32 -5.43 -55.82
C TYR A 34 1.67 -4.99 -54.38
N ASN A 35 1.67 -5.92 -53.42
CA ASN A 35 1.96 -5.59 -52.03
C ASN A 35 3.43 -5.17 -51.83
N ALA A 36 4.36 -5.73 -52.61
CA ALA A 36 5.77 -5.34 -52.53
C ALA A 36 5.98 -3.90 -53.02
N LEU A 37 5.36 -3.52 -54.15
CA LEU A 37 5.43 -2.16 -54.70
C LEU A 37 4.79 -1.13 -53.76
N VAL A 38 3.59 -1.40 -53.24
CA VAL A 38 2.88 -0.48 -52.31
C VAL A 38 3.67 -0.29 -51.02
N ARG A 39 4.31 -1.36 -50.49
CA ARG A 39 5.21 -1.26 -49.34
C ARG A 39 6.49 -0.49 -49.65
N GLY A 40 6.96 -0.57 -50.89
CA GLY A 40 8.07 0.23 -51.42
C GLY A 40 7.72 1.69 -51.71
N GLY A 41 6.48 2.12 -51.46
CA GLY A 41 6.03 3.51 -51.67
C GLY A 41 5.50 3.80 -53.08
N ILE A 42 5.47 2.81 -53.97
CA ILE A 42 5.01 2.94 -55.35
C ILE A 42 3.52 2.61 -55.38
N ARG A 43 2.66 3.58 -55.71
CA ARG A 43 1.20 3.46 -55.55
C ARG A 43 0.43 3.61 -56.86
N SER A 44 1.03 4.22 -57.87
CA SER A 44 0.48 4.37 -59.21
C SER A 44 1.35 3.70 -60.28
N VAL A 45 0.80 3.51 -61.49
CA VAL A 45 1.58 3.07 -62.66
C VAL A 45 2.59 4.14 -63.05
N GLU A 46 2.27 5.42 -62.86
CA GLU A 46 3.17 6.55 -63.09
C GLU A 46 4.41 6.50 -62.17
N ASP A 47 4.21 6.27 -60.87
CA ASP A 47 5.31 6.09 -59.90
C ASP A 47 6.23 4.93 -60.34
N LEU A 48 5.64 3.85 -60.85
CA LEU A 48 6.36 2.65 -61.28
C LEU A 48 7.20 2.87 -62.54
N VAL A 49 6.71 3.69 -63.48
CA VAL A 49 7.42 4.04 -64.72
C VAL A 49 8.58 5.00 -64.44
N GLN A 50 8.39 5.90 -63.48
CA GLN A 50 9.42 6.87 -63.06
C GLN A 50 10.48 6.26 -62.15
N THR A 51 10.24 5.07 -61.57
CA THR A 51 11.22 4.37 -60.74
C THR A 51 12.18 3.53 -61.59
N PRO A 52 13.50 3.82 -61.59
CA PRO A 52 14.49 3.03 -62.32
C PRO A 52 14.50 1.56 -61.89
N ARG A 53 14.83 0.68 -62.84
CA ARG A 53 14.89 -0.79 -62.61
C ARG A 53 15.77 -1.17 -61.42
N GLU A 54 16.90 -0.49 -61.27
CA GLU A 54 17.87 -0.73 -60.19
C GLU A 54 17.30 -0.38 -58.81
N GLN A 55 16.44 0.65 -58.74
CA GLN A 55 15.79 1.06 -57.49
C GLN A 55 14.65 0.10 -57.08
N LEU A 56 13.97 -0.53 -58.04
CA LEU A 56 12.94 -1.54 -57.74
C LEU A 56 13.52 -2.80 -57.09
N LEU A 57 14.73 -3.21 -57.49
CA LEU A 57 15.41 -4.37 -56.91
C LEU A 57 15.85 -4.14 -55.45
N LEU A 58 15.89 -2.88 -55.00
CA LEU A 58 16.18 -2.53 -53.60
C LEU A 58 14.91 -2.59 -52.72
N VAL A 59 13.72 -2.69 -53.31
CA VAL A 59 12.47 -2.81 -52.56
C VAL A 59 12.35 -4.23 -51.99
N ARG A 60 12.17 -4.32 -50.67
CA ARG A 60 12.08 -5.58 -49.93
C ARG A 60 11.02 -6.51 -50.54
N ASN A 61 11.44 -7.74 -50.85
CA ASN A 61 10.65 -8.80 -51.50
C ASN A 61 10.34 -8.59 -53.00
N ILE A 62 11.02 -7.66 -53.69
CA ILE A 62 11.05 -7.63 -55.17
C ILE A 62 12.31 -8.37 -55.65
N GLY A 63 12.14 -9.65 -55.94
CA GLY A 63 13.19 -10.49 -56.54
C GLY A 63 13.11 -10.56 -58.07
N PRO A 64 14.05 -11.26 -58.73
CA PRO A 64 14.12 -11.34 -60.19
C PRO A 64 12.81 -11.81 -60.86
N ALA A 65 12.12 -12.77 -60.24
CA ALA A 65 10.85 -13.29 -60.76
C ALA A 65 9.69 -12.27 -60.72
N ILE A 66 9.65 -11.42 -59.69
CA ILE A 66 8.66 -10.33 -59.59
C ILE A 66 9.05 -9.18 -60.52
N GLN A 67 10.33 -8.93 -60.69
CA GLN A 67 10.83 -7.95 -61.65
C GLN A 67 10.45 -8.35 -63.09
N GLU A 68 10.64 -9.62 -63.47
CA GLU A 68 10.19 -10.15 -64.76
C GLU A 68 8.67 -10.08 -64.93
N GLU A 69 7.91 -10.30 -63.86
CA GLU A 69 6.45 -10.15 -63.87
C GLU A 69 6.05 -8.69 -64.17
N ILE A 70 6.68 -7.72 -63.50
CA ILE A 70 6.45 -6.29 -63.71
C ILE A 70 6.85 -5.88 -65.12
N ASP A 71 8.05 -6.25 -65.57
CA ASP A 71 8.58 -5.88 -66.88
C ASP A 71 7.72 -6.48 -68.00
N ARG A 72 7.21 -7.71 -67.83
CA ARG A 72 6.27 -8.35 -68.77
C ARG A 72 4.93 -7.64 -68.85
N GLN A 73 4.37 -7.21 -67.71
CA GLN A 73 3.12 -6.45 -67.69
C GLN A 73 3.28 -5.07 -68.32
N LEU A 74 4.38 -4.35 -68.03
CA LEU A 74 4.66 -3.05 -68.67
C LEU A 74 4.85 -3.20 -70.19
N ALA A 75 5.54 -4.25 -70.64
CA ALA A 75 5.71 -4.55 -72.06
C ALA A 75 4.37 -4.86 -72.77
N GLN A 76 3.44 -5.56 -72.10
CA GLN A 76 2.10 -5.86 -72.63
C GLN A 76 1.29 -4.58 -72.93
N TYR A 77 1.54 -3.49 -72.20
CA TYR A 77 0.88 -2.19 -72.38
C TYR A 77 1.73 -1.18 -73.18
N GLN A 78 2.84 -1.63 -73.80
CA GLN A 78 3.79 -0.78 -74.54
C GLN A 78 4.27 0.43 -73.70
N ILE A 79 4.57 0.19 -72.42
CA ILE A 79 5.05 1.22 -71.51
C ILE A 79 6.57 1.14 -71.44
N GLU A 80 7.25 2.05 -72.13
CA GLU A 80 8.70 2.21 -72.04
C GLU A 80 9.06 2.97 -70.76
N ARG A 81 10.02 2.46 -69.98
CA ARG A 81 10.54 3.17 -68.81
C ARG A 81 11.51 4.27 -69.25
N THR A 82 11.48 5.40 -68.57
CA THR A 82 12.41 6.49 -68.79
C THR A 82 13.83 6.01 -68.47
N PRO A 83 14.80 6.08 -69.40
CA PRO A 83 16.19 5.74 -69.08
C PRO A 83 16.77 6.76 -68.10
N ALA A 84 17.73 6.32 -67.27
CA ALA A 84 18.37 7.14 -66.25
C ALA A 84 18.98 8.40 -66.89
N VAL A 85 18.49 9.57 -66.49
CA VAL A 85 19.05 10.86 -66.92
C VAL A 85 20.40 11.03 -66.24
N THR A 86 21.47 10.96 -67.02
CA THR A 86 22.78 11.53 -66.68
C THR A 86 22.65 13.05 -66.74
N PHE A 87 22.81 13.72 -65.61
CA PHE A 87 22.76 15.18 -65.50
C PHE A 87 24.09 15.78 -65.96
N ASP A 88 24.22 16.07 -67.26
CA ASP A 88 25.15 17.06 -67.79
C ASP A 88 24.31 18.22 -68.35
N GLU A 89 24.18 19.29 -67.56
CA GLU A 89 24.10 20.71 -67.94
C GLU A 89 23.66 21.53 -66.71
N GLU A 90 24.41 22.59 -66.44
CA GLU A 90 24.43 23.36 -65.19
C GLU A 90 23.07 23.95 -64.79
N MET A 91 22.61 23.58 -63.59
CA MET A 91 21.58 24.31 -62.86
C MET A 91 22.21 25.59 -62.27
N PRO A 92 21.50 26.75 -62.21
CA PRO A 92 22.12 28.02 -61.89
C PRO A 92 22.78 27.99 -60.49
N PRO A 93 23.96 28.63 -60.30
CA PRO A 93 24.70 28.59 -59.03
C PRO A 93 23.92 29.14 -57.83
N ASP A 94 22.90 29.97 -58.06
CA ASP A 94 22.25 30.79 -57.03
C ASP A 94 21.26 30.05 -56.12
N ALA A 95 20.86 28.81 -56.42
CA ALA A 95 19.95 28.05 -55.55
C ALA A 95 20.67 27.30 -54.42
N ASP A 96 21.90 26.86 -54.66
CA ASP A 96 22.75 26.23 -53.63
C ASP A 96 23.53 27.30 -52.81
N ASP A 97 23.90 28.45 -53.40
CA ASP A 97 24.76 29.46 -52.75
C ASP A 97 24.09 30.21 -51.58
N LYS A 98 22.74 30.27 -51.55
CA LYS A 98 21.98 30.93 -50.45
C LYS A 98 22.01 30.13 -49.14
N TRP A 99 22.04 28.81 -49.23
CA TRP A 99 22.19 27.94 -48.06
C TRP A 99 23.63 27.91 -47.59
N HIS A 100 24.60 27.81 -48.50
CA HIS A 100 26.02 27.63 -48.16
C HIS A 100 26.70 28.80 -47.45
N LYS A 101 26.19 30.04 -47.57
CA LYS A 101 26.78 31.23 -46.91
C LYS A 101 26.39 31.39 -45.44
N ALA A 102 25.19 30.99 -45.03
CA ALA A 102 24.72 31.17 -43.66
C ALA A 102 25.45 30.26 -42.66
N PHE A 103 25.85 29.06 -43.09
CA PHE A 103 26.34 28.00 -42.21
C PHE A 103 27.85 28.00 -41.91
N ARG A 104 28.70 28.58 -42.78
CA ARG A 104 30.17 28.63 -42.59
C ARG A 104 30.64 29.40 -41.35
N SER A 105 29.76 30.17 -40.71
CA SER A 105 30.09 31.03 -39.56
C SER A 105 29.84 30.37 -38.19
N LEU A 106 29.32 29.14 -38.16
CA LEU A 106 28.87 28.48 -36.94
C LEU A 106 29.76 27.29 -36.58
N ALA A 107 30.18 27.22 -35.32
CA ALA A 107 31.08 26.19 -34.81
C ALA A 107 30.36 24.85 -34.56
N PHE A 108 29.77 24.24 -35.61
CA PHE A 108 29.09 22.94 -35.53
C PHE A 108 29.98 21.73 -35.84
N ASP A 109 31.27 21.96 -36.15
CA ASP A 109 32.23 20.96 -36.65
C ASP A 109 32.46 19.76 -35.73
N ARG A 110 31.89 19.74 -34.52
CA ARG A 110 32.06 18.64 -33.55
C ARG A 110 30.76 18.06 -33.00
N THR A 111 29.58 18.55 -33.41
CA THR A 111 28.30 18.06 -32.87
C THR A 111 27.90 16.75 -33.55
N PRO A 112 27.66 15.64 -32.83
CA PRO A 112 27.33 14.35 -33.45
C PRO A 112 25.92 14.35 -34.08
N LEU A 113 25.74 13.60 -35.17
CA LEU A 113 24.46 13.49 -35.89
C LEU A 113 23.30 12.94 -35.05
N SER A 114 23.59 12.18 -33.99
CA SER A 114 22.59 11.63 -33.07
C SER A 114 21.71 12.71 -32.43
N LYS A 115 22.20 13.95 -32.33
CA LYS A 115 21.44 15.11 -31.83
C LYS A 115 20.28 15.51 -32.75
N LEU A 116 20.31 15.15 -34.03
CA LEU A 116 19.24 15.44 -34.99
C LEU A 116 18.12 14.40 -34.97
N GLN A 117 18.18 13.39 -34.08
CA GLN A 117 17.17 12.34 -33.93
C GLN A 117 16.75 11.70 -35.27
N LEU A 118 17.72 11.48 -36.16
CA LEU A 118 17.49 10.83 -37.45
C LEU A 118 17.18 9.35 -37.26
N THR A 119 16.59 8.71 -38.28
CA THR A 119 16.44 7.25 -38.25
C THR A 119 17.81 6.58 -38.31
N GLU A 120 18.00 5.53 -37.52
CA GLU A 120 19.28 4.80 -37.39
C GLU A 120 19.87 4.37 -38.75
N VAL A 121 19.02 3.98 -39.71
CA VAL A 121 19.43 3.62 -41.07
C VAL A 121 19.95 4.82 -41.88
N LEU A 122 19.36 6.01 -41.69
CA LEU A 122 19.78 7.23 -42.37
C LEU A 122 21.05 7.79 -41.74
N GLU A 123 21.13 7.78 -40.42
CA GLU A 123 22.32 8.21 -39.66
C GLU A 123 23.55 7.36 -40.00
N GLN A 124 23.43 6.03 -39.95
CA GLN A 124 24.51 5.11 -40.33
C GLN A 124 25.00 5.33 -41.77
N LYS A 125 24.11 5.70 -42.68
CA LYS A 125 24.47 5.98 -44.08
C LYS A 125 25.13 7.33 -44.29
N LEU A 126 24.73 8.35 -43.53
CA LEU A 126 25.43 9.64 -43.50
C LEU A 126 26.86 9.46 -42.96
N ILE A 127 27.00 8.69 -41.87
CA ILE A 127 28.29 8.33 -41.29
C ILE A 127 29.15 7.55 -42.30
N GLN A 128 28.59 6.57 -43.02
CA GLN A 128 29.30 5.84 -44.07
C GLN A 128 29.70 6.71 -45.27
N ALA A 129 29.00 7.82 -45.49
CA ALA A 129 29.30 8.80 -46.54
C ALA A 129 30.33 9.87 -46.12
N GLY A 130 30.90 9.75 -44.92
CA GLY A 130 31.88 10.71 -44.39
C GLY A 130 31.26 11.94 -43.73
N ILE A 131 29.95 11.94 -43.47
CA ILE A 131 29.23 12.99 -42.75
C ILE A 131 29.05 12.49 -41.31
N HIS A 132 29.90 12.95 -40.40
CA HIS A 132 29.95 12.44 -39.02
C HIS A 132 29.29 13.39 -38.03
N THR A 133 29.23 14.67 -38.37
CA THR A 133 28.73 15.74 -37.50
C THR A 133 27.59 16.52 -38.15
N VAL A 134 26.83 17.23 -37.32
CA VAL A 134 25.83 18.23 -37.75
C VAL A 134 26.51 19.32 -38.57
N GLY A 135 27.76 19.67 -38.25
CA GLY A 135 28.61 20.54 -39.06
C GLY A 135 28.83 19.97 -40.46
N ASP A 136 29.28 18.73 -40.58
CA ASP A 136 29.51 18.08 -41.90
C ASP A 136 28.22 18.06 -42.74
N LEU A 137 27.07 17.81 -42.09
CA LEU A 137 25.78 17.76 -42.76
C LEU A 137 25.34 19.15 -43.24
N ALA A 138 25.55 20.19 -42.42
CA ALA A 138 25.26 21.58 -42.78
C ALA A 138 26.14 22.11 -43.92
N HIS A 139 27.36 21.58 -44.05
CA HIS A 139 28.30 21.94 -45.11
C HIS A 139 28.12 21.14 -46.42
N SER A 140 27.33 20.06 -46.40
CA SER A 140 27.09 19.21 -47.57
C SER A 140 26.12 19.86 -48.56
N THR A 141 26.43 19.81 -49.86
CA THR A 141 25.58 20.40 -50.91
C THR A 141 24.35 19.55 -51.20
N SER A 142 23.30 20.15 -51.79
CA SER A 142 22.10 19.39 -52.23
C SER A 142 22.49 18.24 -53.15
N THR A 143 23.44 18.51 -54.06
CA THR A 143 23.97 17.56 -55.03
C THR A 143 24.77 16.43 -54.35
N GLN A 144 25.57 16.73 -53.33
CA GLN A 144 26.31 15.73 -52.56
C GLN A 144 25.38 14.81 -51.75
N LEU A 145 24.33 15.38 -51.15
CA LEU A 145 23.36 14.61 -50.37
C LEU A 145 22.46 13.75 -51.26
N LEU A 146 22.02 14.25 -52.43
CA LEU A 146 21.23 13.48 -53.39
C LEU A 146 22.02 12.36 -54.08
N ALA A 147 23.35 12.46 -54.12
CA ALA A 147 24.21 11.38 -54.59
C ALA A 147 24.29 10.19 -53.61
N LEU A 148 23.78 10.33 -52.37
CA LEU A 148 23.80 9.28 -51.36
C LEU A 148 22.65 8.27 -51.57
N PRO A 149 22.92 6.95 -51.51
CA PRO A 149 21.90 5.93 -51.71
C PRO A 149 20.84 5.95 -50.58
N LEU A 150 19.58 6.20 -50.96
CA LEU A 150 18.36 6.39 -50.12
C LEU A 150 18.01 7.85 -49.78
N VAL A 151 18.80 8.84 -50.20
CA VAL A 151 18.44 10.26 -50.05
C VAL A 151 17.76 10.75 -51.33
N GLY A 152 16.43 10.58 -51.39
CA GLY A 152 15.60 11.21 -52.43
C GLY A 152 15.18 12.63 -52.06
N GLY A 153 14.53 13.35 -52.97
CA GLY A 153 14.08 14.74 -52.73
C GLY A 153 13.29 14.93 -51.43
N THR A 154 12.41 14.00 -51.07
CA THR A 154 11.64 14.05 -49.82
C THR A 154 12.50 13.86 -48.57
N VAL A 155 13.54 13.02 -48.66
CA VAL A 155 14.47 12.77 -47.54
C VAL A 155 15.42 13.96 -47.38
N LEU A 156 15.85 14.58 -48.49
CA LEU A 156 16.62 15.82 -48.48
C LEU A 156 15.85 16.96 -47.81
N THR A 157 14.57 17.16 -48.19
CA THR A 157 13.73 18.18 -47.56
C THR A 157 13.58 17.91 -46.06
N LYS A 158 13.36 16.65 -45.67
CA LYS A 158 13.23 16.28 -44.25
C LYS A 158 14.53 16.52 -43.47
N LEU A 159 15.68 16.15 -44.02
CA LEU A 159 16.99 16.43 -43.42
C LEU A 159 17.20 17.94 -43.21
N ARG A 160 16.83 18.76 -44.20
CA ARG A 160 16.94 20.23 -44.10
C ARG A 160 15.99 20.82 -43.08
N THR A 161 14.73 20.38 -43.04
CA THR A 161 13.76 20.84 -42.04
C THR A 161 14.22 20.45 -40.63
N THR A 162 14.69 19.22 -40.43
CA THR A 162 15.23 18.77 -39.14
C THR A 162 16.47 19.56 -38.72
N LEU A 163 17.36 19.91 -39.65
CA LEU A 163 18.50 20.79 -39.38
C LEU A 163 18.04 22.19 -38.96
N ILE A 164 17.04 22.76 -39.64
CA ILE A 164 16.44 24.05 -39.28
C ILE A 164 15.81 24.01 -37.90
N ASP A 165 14.99 23.01 -37.62
CA ASP A 165 14.29 22.86 -36.34
C ASP A 165 15.30 22.75 -35.18
N TYR A 166 16.39 21.99 -35.39
CA TYR A 166 17.49 21.90 -34.42
C TYR A 166 18.12 23.27 -34.14
N LEU A 167 18.35 24.09 -35.18
CA LEU A 167 18.96 25.42 -35.04
C LEU A 167 18.03 26.43 -34.34
N TYR A 168 16.74 26.40 -34.64
CA TYR A 168 15.76 27.24 -33.94
C TYR A 168 15.61 26.83 -32.47
N THR A 169 15.73 25.54 -32.18
CA THR A 169 15.64 25.01 -30.82
C THR A 169 16.87 25.40 -29.99
N GLU A 170 18.06 25.36 -30.57
CA GLU A 170 19.32 25.64 -29.86
C GLU A 170 19.70 27.14 -29.85
N TYR A 171 19.38 27.90 -30.91
CA TYR A 171 19.88 29.28 -31.11
C TYR A 171 18.79 30.28 -31.54
N GLY A 172 17.52 29.92 -31.35
CA GLY A 172 16.34 30.66 -31.81
C GLY A 172 16.32 32.19 -31.66
N PRO A 173 16.90 32.83 -30.63
CA PRO A 173 16.87 34.28 -30.50
C PRO A 173 17.81 35.04 -31.46
N PHE A 174 18.75 34.36 -32.13
CA PHE A 174 19.82 35.00 -32.90
C PHE A 174 19.68 34.86 -34.43
N VAL A 175 18.64 34.16 -34.92
CA VAL A 175 18.38 33.91 -36.34
C VAL A 175 17.35 34.90 -36.88
N GLU A 176 17.78 35.91 -37.65
CA GLU A 176 16.85 36.74 -38.43
C GLU A 176 16.59 36.10 -39.80
N HIS A 177 15.31 36.06 -40.20
CA HIS A 177 14.86 35.58 -41.50
C HIS A 177 14.17 36.71 -42.27
N SER A 178 14.83 37.21 -43.33
CA SER A 178 14.22 38.16 -44.28
C SER A 178 14.57 37.77 -45.72
N GLU A 179 13.55 37.64 -46.57
CA GLU A 179 13.67 37.42 -48.02
C GLU A 179 14.64 36.29 -48.46
N GLY A 180 14.70 35.21 -47.67
CA GLY A 180 15.50 34.01 -48.03
C GLY A 180 16.98 34.10 -47.66
N GLU A 181 17.38 35.04 -46.81
CA GLU A 181 18.68 35.03 -46.12
C GLU A 181 18.49 34.69 -44.62
N PHE A 182 19.31 33.78 -44.11
CA PHE A 182 19.43 33.47 -42.68
C PHE A 182 20.67 34.18 -42.14
N LYS A 183 20.50 35.10 -41.17
CA LYS A 183 21.62 35.81 -40.55
C LYS A 183 21.64 35.52 -39.05
N ILE A 184 22.75 34.95 -38.57
CA ILE A 184 22.98 34.75 -37.14
C ILE A 184 23.82 35.91 -36.61
N THR A 185 23.24 36.72 -35.74
CA THR A 185 23.94 37.87 -35.16
C THR A 185 24.78 37.42 -33.97
N GLY A 186 26.04 37.07 -34.24
CA GLY A 186 27.04 36.83 -33.21
C GLY A 186 27.56 38.14 -32.63
N GLU A 187 26.99 38.58 -31.50
CA GLU A 187 27.63 39.36 -30.43
C GLU A 187 26.58 39.64 -29.33
N THR A 188 26.90 39.29 -28.08
CA THR A 188 26.01 39.23 -26.91
C THR A 188 25.49 40.59 -26.39
N SER A 189 25.51 41.66 -27.19
CA SER A 189 24.93 42.97 -26.83
C SER A 189 24.85 43.92 -28.05
N GLY A 190 23.90 43.65 -28.95
CA GLY A 190 23.59 44.52 -30.10
C GLY A 190 22.62 45.67 -29.78
N PRO A 191 22.57 46.74 -30.62
CA PRO A 191 21.66 47.87 -30.43
C PRO A 191 20.18 47.42 -30.52
N PHE A 192 19.40 47.75 -29.49
CA PHE A 192 18.00 47.36 -29.42
C PHE A 192 17.19 48.15 -30.45
N THR A 193 16.62 47.46 -31.45
CA THR A 193 15.83 48.10 -32.50
C THR A 193 14.38 47.64 -32.41
N ILE A 194 13.45 48.60 -32.29
CA ILE A 194 12.00 48.34 -32.28
C ILE A 194 11.50 48.37 -33.73
N SER A 195 10.60 47.46 -34.10
CA SER A 195 10.10 47.39 -35.48
C SER A 195 9.34 48.68 -35.86
N GLN A 196 9.46 49.11 -37.11
CA GLN A 196 8.71 50.29 -37.63
C GLN A 196 7.19 50.13 -37.46
N LYS A 197 6.69 48.89 -37.45
CA LYS A 197 5.28 48.57 -37.22
C LYS A 197 4.86 48.89 -35.78
N LEU A 198 5.65 48.44 -34.79
CA LEU A 198 5.42 48.77 -33.38
C LEU A 198 5.57 50.27 -33.12
N THR A 199 6.58 50.90 -33.73
CA THR A 199 6.84 52.35 -33.57
C THR A 199 5.66 53.20 -34.05
N LYS A 200 5.00 52.81 -35.15
CA LYS A 200 3.77 53.46 -35.63
C LYS A 200 2.56 53.20 -34.74
N GLN A 201 2.46 52.02 -34.11
CA GLN A 201 1.36 51.67 -33.20
C GLN A 201 1.49 52.38 -31.84
N LEU A 202 2.73 52.63 -31.40
CA LEU A 202 3.05 53.31 -30.15
C LEU A 202 2.94 54.84 -30.25
N ALA A 203 2.98 55.43 -31.44
CA ALA A 203 2.98 56.88 -31.68
C ALA A 203 1.77 57.66 -31.14
N HIS A 204 0.69 56.96 -30.76
CA HIS A 204 -0.54 57.54 -30.21
C HIS A 204 -0.72 57.29 -28.70
N ILE A 205 0.26 56.65 -28.05
CA ILE A 205 0.23 56.28 -26.63
C ILE A 205 1.17 57.23 -25.87
N LEU A 206 0.67 57.89 -24.82
CA LEU A 206 1.49 58.75 -23.94
C LEU A 206 2.36 57.89 -23.01
N LEU A 207 3.47 57.34 -23.52
CA LEU A 207 4.36 56.44 -22.74
C LEU A 207 5.31 57.22 -21.80
N GLY A 208 5.35 58.55 -21.90
CA GLY A 208 6.23 59.46 -21.14
C GLY A 208 6.06 59.44 -19.63
N SER A 209 4.98 58.83 -19.13
CA SER A 209 4.66 58.69 -17.70
C SER A 209 5.00 57.31 -17.11
N ILE A 210 5.52 56.39 -17.92
CA ILE A 210 5.71 54.99 -17.50
C ILE A 210 7.18 54.76 -17.13
N SER A 211 7.45 54.61 -15.82
CA SER A 211 8.79 54.35 -15.28
C SER A 211 9.39 53.04 -15.80
N ILE A 212 10.71 53.03 -16.04
CA ILE A 212 11.46 51.82 -16.41
C ILE A 212 11.49 50.75 -15.31
N GLU A 213 11.21 51.12 -14.06
CA GLU A 213 11.10 50.18 -12.93
C GLU A 213 10.01 49.13 -13.17
N LYS A 214 8.99 49.45 -13.99
CA LYS A 214 7.92 48.52 -14.36
C LYS A 214 8.40 47.36 -15.24
N LEU A 215 9.61 47.43 -15.81
CA LEU A 215 10.21 46.35 -16.60
C LEU A 215 10.82 45.24 -15.73
N GLN A 216 10.90 45.43 -14.40
CA GLN A 216 11.44 44.46 -13.44
C GLN A 216 12.83 43.93 -13.84
N LEU A 217 13.70 44.85 -14.29
CA LEU A 217 15.09 44.54 -14.62
C LEU A 217 15.89 44.22 -13.36
N ASP A 218 17.01 43.52 -13.52
CA ASP A 218 17.97 43.33 -12.43
C ASP A 218 18.48 44.70 -11.90
N PRO A 219 18.73 44.86 -10.58
CA PRO A 219 19.13 46.13 -9.99
C PRO A 219 20.31 46.82 -10.69
N VAL A 220 21.30 46.05 -11.16
CA VAL A 220 22.47 46.61 -11.87
C VAL A 220 22.08 47.22 -13.20
N GLN A 221 21.09 46.64 -13.88
CA GLN A 221 20.60 47.08 -15.19
C GLN A 221 19.67 48.27 -15.07
N ALA A 222 18.80 48.26 -14.05
CA ALA A 222 17.96 49.40 -13.72
C ALA A 222 18.81 50.64 -13.39
N ASP A 223 19.85 50.48 -12.56
CA ASP A 223 20.79 51.55 -12.22
C ASP A 223 21.55 52.06 -13.46
N THR A 224 21.96 51.15 -14.35
CA THR A 224 22.67 51.51 -15.59
C THR A 224 21.80 52.39 -16.50
N LEU A 225 20.50 52.07 -16.62
CA LEU A 225 19.57 52.86 -17.44
C LEU A 225 19.23 54.21 -16.78
N GLN A 226 19.05 54.24 -15.46
CA GLN A 226 18.84 55.49 -14.72
C GLN A 226 20.05 56.43 -14.80
N GLN A 227 21.27 55.89 -14.71
CA GLN A 227 22.52 56.67 -14.86
C GLN A 227 22.72 57.22 -16.28
N ALA A 228 22.18 56.53 -17.29
CA ALA A 228 22.16 57.02 -18.67
C ALA A 228 21.04 58.07 -18.92
N GLY A 229 20.28 58.45 -17.89
CA GLY A 229 19.23 59.48 -17.97
C GLY A 229 17.89 58.97 -18.51
N ILE A 230 17.69 57.64 -18.54
CA ILE A 230 16.48 56.99 -19.04
C ILE A 230 15.63 56.56 -17.85
N ASN A 231 14.59 57.32 -17.55
CA ASN A 231 13.71 57.04 -16.42
C ASN A 231 12.31 56.59 -16.86
N SER A 232 11.98 56.71 -18.14
CA SER A 232 10.71 56.25 -18.70
C SER A 232 10.88 55.39 -19.95
N ILE A 233 9.86 54.58 -20.23
CA ILE A 233 9.84 53.69 -21.40
C ILE A 233 9.90 54.49 -22.71
N ASP A 234 9.32 55.70 -22.76
CA ASP A 234 9.43 56.59 -23.94
C ASP A 234 10.87 57.02 -24.19
N GLN A 235 11.61 57.41 -23.15
CA GLN A 235 13.02 57.77 -23.26
C GLN A 235 13.86 56.55 -23.70
N LEU A 236 13.52 55.35 -23.22
CA LEU A 236 14.18 54.11 -23.61
C LEU A 236 13.91 53.76 -25.08
N ILE A 237 12.72 54.04 -25.59
CA ILE A 237 12.35 53.85 -27.00
C ILE A 237 13.04 54.88 -27.90
N GLU A 238 13.02 56.17 -27.54
CA GLU A 238 13.65 57.25 -28.32
C GLU A 238 15.17 57.06 -28.41
N GLN A 239 15.79 56.63 -27.31
CA GLN A 239 17.24 56.43 -27.23
C GLN A 239 17.66 54.99 -27.53
N SER A 240 16.72 54.08 -27.84
CA SER A 240 16.96 52.64 -28.11
C SER A 240 18.07 52.37 -29.13
N LYS A 241 18.23 53.27 -30.11
CA LYS A 241 19.29 53.21 -31.13
C LYS A 241 20.70 53.46 -30.60
N HIS A 242 20.80 54.05 -29.41
CA HIS A 242 22.05 54.48 -28.78
C HIS A 242 22.36 53.73 -27.49
N ILE A 243 21.43 52.88 -27.02
CA ILE A 243 21.55 52.11 -25.78
C ILE A 243 21.69 50.63 -26.12
N ARG A 244 22.62 49.95 -25.43
CA ARG A 244 22.82 48.50 -25.56
C ARG A 244 22.08 47.82 -24.41
N LEU A 245 21.10 46.98 -24.75
CA LEU A 245 20.37 46.14 -23.82
C LEU A 245 20.83 44.69 -23.99
N ASP A 246 20.92 43.93 -22.91
CA ASP A 246 21.13 42.49 -22.97
C ASP A 246 19.82 41.75 -23.33
N SER A 247 19.89 40.44 -23.55
CA SER A 247 18.74 39.66 -24.01
C SER A 247 17.58 39.68 -23.01
N ALA A 248 17.88 39.60 -21.72
CA ALA A 248 16.87 39.59 -20.66
C ALA A 248 16.09 40.92 -20.60
N ALA A 249 16.80 42.06 -20.65
CA ALA A 249 16.17 43.38 -20.65
C ALA A 249 15.42 43.67 -21.96
N ALA A 250 15.97 43.26 -23.09
CA ALA A 250 15.32 43.39 -24.40
C ALA A 250 14.01 42.59 -24.47
N ASP A 251 13.99 41.37 -23.91
CA ASP A 251 12.80 40.52 -23.90
C ASP A 251 11.75 41.00 -22.91
N ALA A 252 12.15 41.53 -21.75
CA ALA A 252 11.24 42.19 -20.81
C ALA A 252 10.55 43.41 -21.46
N LEU A 253 11.32 44.24 -22.17
CA LEU A 253 10.81 45.40 -22.88
C LEU A 253 9.90 45.04 -24.05
N ARG A 254 10.27 44.06 -24.89
CA ARG A 254 9.41 43.57 -26.00
C ARG A 254 8.09 43.03 -25.49
N ARG A 255 8.10 42.25 -24.40
CA ARG A 255 6.89 41.73 -23.76
C ARG A 255 5.99 42.88 -23.29
N TYR A 256 6.56 43.88 -22.61
CA TYR A 256 5.81 45.02 -22.11
C TYR A 256 5.19 45.88 -23.23
N LEU A 257 5.94 46.16 -24.29
CA LEU A 257 5.46 46.94 -25.44
C LEU A 257 4.40 46.20 -26.26
N THR A 258 4.50 44.88 -26.37
CA THR A 258 3.49 44.05 -27.04
C THR A 258 2.15 44.17 -26.32
N VAL A 259 2.14 44.06 -25.00
CA VAL A 259 0.93 44.19 -24.15
C VAL A 259 0.29 45.58 -24.29
N LEU A 260 1.09 46.65 -24.29
CA LEU A 260 0.61 48.02 -24.48
C LEU A 260 -0.10 48.24 -25.82
N THR A 261 0.38 47.59 -26.89
CA THR A 261 -0.19 47.73 -28.24
C THR A 261 -1.45 46.90 -28.48
N THR A 262 -1.67 45.82 -27.73
CA THR A 262 -2.81 44.92 -27.90
C THR A 262 -4.03 45.30 -27.06
N GLU A 263 -3.84 45.87 -25.86
CA GLU A 263 -4.94 46.13 -24.92
C GLU A 263 -5.33 47.61 -24.77
N GLY A 264 -4.49 48.54 -25.25
CA GLY A 264 -4.72 49.99 -25.16
C GLY A 264 -4.39 50.57 -23.77
N PRO A 265 -3.96 51.85 -23.70
CA PRO A 265 -3.39 52.43 -22.48
C PRO A 265 -4.37 52.53 -21.29
N SER A 266 -5.69 52.55 -21.56
CA SER A 266 -6.71 52.87 -20.55
C SER A 266 -6.90 51.81 -19.46
N ARG A 267 -6.33 50.60 -19.59
CA ARG A 267 -6.39 49.54 -18.55
C ARG A 267 -5.11 49.37 -17.74
N LEU A 268 -3.99 49.96 -18.18
CA LEU A 268 -2.66 49.78 -17.57
C LEU A 268 -2.30 50.91 -16.59
N VAL A 269 -3.21 51.85 -16.33
CA VAL A 269 -2.92 53.06 -15.56
C VAL A 269 -3.29 52.95 -14.08
N GLU A 270 -4.08 51.98 -13.62
CA GLU A 270 -4.55 52.02 -12.21
C GLU A 270 -4.11 50.89 -11.28
N ASP A 271 -3.70 49.70 -11.73
CA ASP A 271 -3.11 48.70 -10.82
C ASP A 271 -2.06 47.82 -11.51
N ALA A 272 -0.85 47.80 -10.94
CA ALA A 272 0.32 47.14 -11.52
C ALA A 272 0.25 45.60 -11.39
N LEU A 273 -0.11 44.91 -12.48
CA LEU A 273 0.03 43.45 -12.59
C LEU A 273 1.49 43.08 -12.93
N SER A 274 2.09 42.18 -12.15
CA SER A 274 3.42 41.60 -12.38
C SER A 274 3.47 40.69 -13.62
N VAL A 275 4.67 40.43 -14.14
CA VAL A 275 4.90 39.52 -15.28
C VAL A 275 4.34 38.13 -15.02
N GLU A 276 4.43 37.64 -13.78
CA GLU A 276 3.87 36.35 -13.37
C GLU A 276 2.34 36.37 -13.35
N GLN A 277 1.71 37.48 -12.93
CA GLN A 277 0.25 37.63 -13.00
C GLN A 277 -0.25 37.67 -14.45
N LEU A 278 0.50 38.29 -15.37
CA LEU A 278 0.19 38.29 -16.81
C LEU A 278 0.38 36.89 -17.43
N ARG A 279 1.42 36.14 -17.02
CA ARG A 279 1.62 34.74 -17.41
C ARG A 279 0.45 33.88 -16.95
N GLN A 280 0.02 34.04 -15.70
CA GLN A 280 -1.11 33.30 -15.15
C GLN A 280 -2.43 33.63 -15.86
N ILE A 281 -2.67 34.90 -16.21
CA ILE A 281 -3.84 35.29 -17.01
C ILE A 281 -3.81 34.61 -18.38
N ARG A 282 -2.66 34.60 -19.07
CA ARG A 282 -2.54 33.91 -20.37
C ARG A 282 -2.73 32.40 -20.26
N ILE A 283 -2.22 31.75 -19.21
CA ILE A 283 -2.46 30.32 -18.96
C ILE A 283 -3.95 30.07 -18.72
N ASN A 284 -4.61 30.90 -17.90
CA ASN A 284 -6.05 30.80 -17.65
C ASN A 284 -6.88 31.02 -18.93
N GLU A 285 -6.44 31.89 -19.83
CA GLU A 285 -7.09 32.09 -21.13
C GLU A 285 -6.85 30.92 -22.09
N ALA A 286 -5.62 30.39 -22.11
CA ALA A 286 -5.28 29.25 -22.93
C ALA A 286 -6.06 27.99 -22.51
N THR A 287 -6.26 27.77 -21.19
CA THR A 287 -7.09 26.65 -20.67
C THR A 287 -8.57 26.70 -21.05
N ASN A 288 -9.03 27.78 -21.70
CA ASN A 288 -10.40 27.95 -22.16
C ASN A 288 -10.68 27.21 -23.49
N VAL A 289 -10.68 25.88 -23.43
CA VAL A 289 -10.95 24.99 -24.57
C VAL A 289 -12.34 25.21 -25.17
N ALA A 290 -13.30 25.74 -24.41
CA ALA A 290 -14.60 26.14 -24.95
C ALA A 290 -14.47 27.17 -26.09
N LYS A 291 -13.54 28.13 -25.98
CA LYS A 291 -13.27 29.11 -27.04
C LYS A 291 -12.71 28.45 -28.30
N TRP A 292 -11.79 27.50 -28.14
CA TRP A 292 -11.18 26.79 -29.26
C TRP A 292 -12.23 26.02 -30.05
N VAL A 293 -13.07 25.26 -29.33
CA VAL A 293 -14.10 24.42 -29.91
C VAL A 293 -15.25 25.26 -30.50
N ALA A 294 -15.55 26.44 -29.93
CA ALA A 294 -16.51 27.39 -30.50
C ALA A 294 -16.06 27.96 -31.86
N SER A 295 -14.75 28.02 -32.13
CA SER A 295 -14.23 28.46 -33.44
C SER A 295 -14.47 27.44 -34.57
N LEU A 296 -14.83 26.20 -34.23
CA LEU A 296 -15.08 25.14 -35.20
C LEU A 296 -16.50 25.23 -35.79
N PRO A 297 -16.70 24.77 -37.04
CA PRO A 297 -18.03 24.55 -37.60
C PRO A 297 -18.87 23.63 -36.72
N GLU A 298 -20.16 23.90 -36.60
CA GLU A 298 -21.10 23.21 -35.69
C GLU A 298 -21.00 21.68 -35.76
N ARG A 299 -20.90 21.13 -36.97
CA ARG A 299 -20.75 19.68 -37.17
C ARG A 299 -19.41 19.11 -36.69
N GLU A 300 -18.31 19.85 -36.87
CA GLU A 300 -16.98 19.43 -36.42
C GLU A 300 -16.86 19.57 -34.89
N ARG A 301 -17.48 20.62 -34.34
CA ARG A 301 -17.64 20.84 -32.91
C ARG A 301 -18.37 19.69 -32.22
N ASP A 302 -19.56 19.32 -32.69
CA ASP A 302 -20.35 18.21 -32.10
C ASP A 302 -19.55 16.88 -32.09
N ILE A 303 -18.80 16.60 -33.16
CA ILE A 303 -17.94 15.41 -33.26
C ILE A 303 -16.82 15.46 -32.19
N ILE A 304 -16.14 16.58 -32.04
CA ILE A 304 -15.05 16.74 -31.05
C ILE A 304 -15.59 16.70 -29.63
N GLU A 305 -16.66 17.43 -29.33
CA GLU A 305 -17.28 17.46 -28.01
C GLU A 305 -17.71 16.06 -27.55
N LYS A 306 -18.38 15.28 -28.42
CA LYS A 306 -18.77 13.89 -28.13
C LYS A 306 -17.59 12.93 -28.05
N ARG A 307 -16.58 13.09 -28.91
CA ARG A 307 -15.41 12.21 -28.96
C ARG A 307 -14.57 12.27 -27.69
N PHE A 308 -14.38 13.48 -27.17
CA PHE A 308 -13.54 13.74 -26.02
C PHE A 308 -14.33 13.83 -24.71
N GLY A 309 -15.64 14.07 -24.78
CA GLY A 309 -16.51 14.19 -23.60
C GLY A 309 -16.46 15.57 -22.97
N LEU A 310 -16.41 16.63 -23.80
CA LEU A 310 -16.20 18.00 -23.34
C LEU A 310 -17.42 18.57 -22.59
N HIS A 311 -18.64 18.17 -22.95
CA HIS A 311 -19.88 18.63 -22.33
C HIS A 311 -20.84 17.46 -21.99
N GLY A 312 -20.30 16.26 -21.80
CA GLY A 312 -21.11 15.06 -21.56
C GLY A 312 -20.34 13.74 -21.72
N PRO A 313 -21.05 12.60 -21.81
CA PRO A 313 -20.41 11.29 -21.90
C PRO A 313 -19.58 11.14 -23.17
N ARG A 314 -18.47 10.43 -23.06
CA ARG A 314 -17.58 10.13 -24.19
C ARG A 314 -18.19 9.05 -25.09
N TYR A 315 -18.20 9.30 -26.40
CA TYR A 315 -18.63 8.33 -27.41
C TYR A 315 -17.47 7.72 -28.20
N LYS A 316 -17.63 6.45 -28.59
CA LYS A 316 -16.73 5.76 -29.53
C LYS A 316 -16.96 6.27 -30.95
N LEU A 317 -15.95 6.13 -31.82
CA LEU A 317 -16.05 6.54 -33.24
C LEU A 317 -17.21 5.84 -33.97
N GLU A 318 -17.53 4.61 -33.59
CA GLU A 318 -18.64 3.84 -34.15
C GLU A 318 -20.00 4.40 -33.74
N GLU A 319 -20.15 4.77 -32.46
CA GLU A 319 -21.39 5.36 -31.92
C GLU A 319 -21.66 6.74 -32.53
N ILE A 320 -20.62 7.57 -32.67
CA ILE A 320 -20.70 8.86 -33.37
C ILE A 320 -21.05 8.63 -34.85
N GLY A 321 -20.48 7.61 -35.47
CA GLY A 321 -20.79 7.23 -36.85
C GLY A 321 -22.26 6.85 -37.03
N GLN A 322 -22.81 6.03 -36.14
CA GLN A 322 -24.23 5.64 -36.16
C GLN A 322 -25.15 6.84 -36.01
N GLN A 323 -24.86 7.76 -35.09
CA GLN A 323 -25.67 8.97 -34.88
C GLN A 323 -25.66 9.91 -36.09
N LEU A 324 -24.53 9.99 -36.80
CA LEU A 324 -24.34 10.93 -37.93
C LEU A 324 -24.55 10.28 -39.31
N GLY A 325 -24.92 8.99 -39.37
CA GLY A 325 -25.04 8.25 -40.63
C GLY A 325 -23.70 8.11 -41.39
N LEU A 326 -22.57 8.03 -40.67
CA LEU A 326 -21.22 7.95 -41.21
C LEU A 326 -20.52 6.65 -40.79
N THR A 327 -19.56 6.20 -41.60
CA THR A 327 -18.70 5.08 -41.22
C THR A 327 -17.70 5.49 -40.13
N ARG A 328 -17.26 4.54 -39.29
CA ARG A 328 -16.22 4.74 -38.28
C ARG A 328 -14.98 5.44 -38.84
N GLU A 329 -14.51 4.99 -40.00
CA GLU A 329 -13.33 5.56 -40.64
C GLU A 329 -13.57 7.00 -41.13
N ARG A 330 -14.78 7.32 -41.61
CA ARG A 330 -15.13 8.68 -41.99
C ARG A 330 -15.15 9.63 -40.79
N VAL A 331 -15.68 9.19 -39.64
CA VAL A 331 -15.62 9.95 -38.39
C VAL A 331 -14.17 10.14 -37.94
N ARG A 332 -13.32 9.10 -38.03
CA ARG A 332 -11.89 9.20 -37.70
C ARG A 332 -11.18 10.26 -38.54
N GLN A 333 -11.42 10.28 -39.86
CA GLN A 333 -10.87 11.28 -40.77
C GLN A 333 -11.32 12.70 -40.42
N LEU A 334 -12.60 12.88 -40.07
CA LEU A 334 -13.12 14.17 -39.64
C LEU A 334 -12.45 14.64 -38.36
N VAL A 335 -12.33 13.77 -37.36
CA VAL A 335 -11.62 14.09 -36.10
C VAL A 335 -10.18 14.53 -36.39
N LEU A 336 -9.41 13.77 -37.17
CA LEU A 336 -8.02 14.13 -37.49
C LEU A 336 -7.92 15.49 -38.19
N ARG A 337 -8.78 15.74 -39.18
CA ARG A 337 -8.81 17.04 -39.87
C ARG A 337 -9.15 18.18 -38.91
N THR A 338 -10.10 17.98 -38.01
CA THR A 338 -10.49 19.00 -37.03
C THR A 338 -9.38 19.25 -36.00
N LEU A 339 -8.67 18.21 -35.54
CA LEU A 339 -7.51 18.36 -34.67
C LEU A 339 -6.39 19.18 -35.35
N SER A 340 -6.11 18.94 -36.64
CA SER A 340 -5.16 19.75 -37.41
C SER A 340 -5.57 21.23 -37.46
N LYS A 341 -6.86 21.53 -37.71
CA LYS A 341 -7.37 22.91 -37.68
C LYS A 341 -7.22 23.56 -36.30
N LEU A 342 -7.46 22.80 -35.22
CA LEU A 342 -7.25 23.32 -33.86
C LEU A 342 -5.77 23.65 -33.60
N LYS A 343 -4.84 22.78 -34.05
CA LYS A 343 -3.39 23.05 -33.96
C LYS A 343 -2.97 24.29 -34.75
N GLU A 344 -3.54 24.50 -35.93
CA GLU A 344 -3.23 25.67 -36.77
C GLU A 344 -3.78 26.97 -36.17
N ASN A 345 -5.01 26.95 -35.67
CA ASN A 345 -5.71 28.16 -35.21
C ASN A 345 -5.39 28.56 -33.76
N HIS A 346 -5.08 27.59 -32.89
CA HIS A 346 -4.86 27.80 -31.44
C HIS A 346 -3.49 27.25 -30.99
N GLY A 347 -2.53 27.20 -31.91
CA GLY A 347 -1.24 26.55 -31.67
C GLY A 347 -0.42 27.19 -30.55
N GLU A 348 -0.50 28.51 -30.35
CA GLU A 348 0.18 29.19 -29.24
C GLU A 348 -0.42 28.84 -27.88
N GLU A 349 -1.74 28.83 -27.77
CA GLU A 349 -2.47 28.50 -26.55
C GLU A 349 -2.28 27.03 -26.19
N ILE A 350 -2.33 26.13 -27.19
CA ILE A 350 -2.01 24.71 -27.02
C ILE A 350 -0.59 24.54 -26.50
N ARG A 351 0.41 25.19 -27.11
CA ARG A 351 1.81 25.14 -26.63
C ARG A 351 1.97 25.64 -25.20
N LEU A 352 1.29 26.73 -24.84
CA LEU A 352 1.39 27.33 -23.50
C LEU A 352 0.90 26.37 -22.41
N ILE A 353 -0.30 25.81 -22.57
CA ILE A 353 -0.86 24.84 -21.61
C ILE A 353 0.00 23.57 -21.59
N THR A 354 0.47 23.14 -22.75
CA THR A 354 1.29 21.95 -22.88
C THR A 354 2.58 22.09 -22.09
N GLY A 355 3.30 23.20 -22.25
CA GLY A 355 4.50 23.48 -21.45
C GLY A 355 4.21 23.39 -19.97
N THR A 356 3.14 24.06 -19.51
CA THR A 356 2.77 24.03 -18.08
C THR A 356 2.35 22.66 -17.57
N LEU A 357 1.73 21.82 -18.42
CA LEU A 357 1.37 20.46 -18.06
C LEU A 357 2.61 19.57 -18.01
N LEU A 358 3.56 19.74 -18.93
CA LEU A 358 4.84 19.02 -18.91
C LEU A 358 5.67 19.41 -17.68
N ASP A 359 5.73 20.70 -17.33
CA ASP A 359 6.37 21.20 -16.12
C ASP A 359 5.76 20.55 -14.88
N TYR A 360 4.43 20.50 -14.79
CA TYR A 360 3.72 19.83 -13.70
C TYR A 360 4.01 18.34 -13.61
N ILE A 361 4.03 17.63 -14.75
CA ILE A 361 4.40 16.21 -14.80
C ILE A 361 5.83 16.01 -14.30
N HIS A 362 6.76 16.87 -14.72
CA HIS A 362 8.16 16.82 -14.32
C HIS A 362 8.32 17.06 -12.82
N GLU A 363 7.73 18.14 -12.28
CA GLU A 363 7.70 18.45 -10.85
C GLU A 363 7.07 17.32 -10.01
N SER A 364 6.13 16.58 -10.59
CA SER A 364 5.45 15.45 -9.94
C SER A 364 6.24 14.12 -10.03
N GLY A 365 7.45 14.13 -10.58
CA GLY A 365 8.31 12.95 -10.72
C GLY A 365 8.16 12.19 -12.03
N GLY A 366 7.65 12.83 -13.08
CA GLY A 366 7.59 12.28 -14.44
C GLY A 366 6.35 11.43 -14.77
N ILE A 367 5.51 11.12 -13.78
CA ILE A 367 4.24 10.39 -13.96
C ILE A 367 3.13 10.95 -13.07
N VAL A 368 1.93 11.08 -13.63
CA VAL A 368 0.71 11.55 -12.94
C VAL A 368 -0.50 10.73 -13.38
N THR A 369 -1.51 10.61 -12.51
CA THR A 369 -2.78 9.99 -12.88
C THR A 369 -3.62 10.95 -13.75
N LEU A 370 -4.60 10.41 -14.48
CA LEU A 370 -5.56 11.26 -15.19
C LEU A 370 -6.33 12.19 -14.24
N ASP A 371 -6.66 11.71 -13.05
CA ASP A 371 -7.45 12.46 -12.06
C ASP A 371 -6.65 13.63 -11.48
N GLU A 372 -5.37 13.42 -11.19
CA GLU A 372 -4.46 14.49 -10.75
C GLU A 372 -4.27 15.56 -11.83
N ALA A 373 -4.04 15.14 -13.08
CA ALA A 373 -3.89 16.07 -14.19
C ALA A 373 -5.21 16.82 -14.48
N ALA A 374 -6.36 16.17 -14.31
CA ALA A 374 -7.66 16.80 -14.43
C ALA A 374 -7.93 17.78 -13.27
N ALA A 375 -7.52 17.45 -12.04
CA ALA A 375 -7.61 18.34 -10.88
C ALA A 375 -6.71 19.58 -11.07
N TRP A 376 -5.45 19.38 -11.46
CA TRP A 376 -4.50 20.45 -11.81
C TRP A 376 -5.06 21.40 -12.86
N LEU A 377 -5.73 20.84 -13.88
CA LEU A 377 -6.37 21.61 -14.93
C LEU A 377 -7.59 22.37 -14.41
N ARG A 378 -8.41 21.75 -13.56
CA ARG A 378 -9.61 22.37 -12.96
C ARG A 378 -9.27 23.60 -12.12
N GLU A 379 -8.17 23.57 -11.38
CA GLU A 379 -7.72 24.72 -10.57
C GLU A 379 -7.33 25.93 -11.44
N ARG A 380 -6.82 25.67 -12.64
CA ARG A 380 -6.38 26.70 -13.61
C ARG A 380 -7.48 27.13 -14.56
N GLN A 381 -8.45 26.25 -14.81
CA GLN A 381 -9.69 26.57 -15.51
C GLN A 381 -10.57 27.39 -14.58
N GLY A 382 -10.58 28.72 -14.76
CA GLY A 382 -11.51 29.58 -14.02
C GLY A 382 -12.97 29.13 -14.18
N ALA A 383 -13.84 29.46 -13.23
CA ALA A 383 -15.24 29.03 -13.14
C ALA A 383 -16.14 29.32 -14.37
N ARG A 384 -15.62 30.03 -15.38
CA ARG A 384 -16.30 30.32 -16.65
C ARG A 384 -16.10 29.23 -17.72
N ASN A 385 -15.18 28.29 -17.54
CA ASN A 385 -15.01 27.20 -18.49
C ASN A 385 -16.06 26.10 -18.21
N GLN A 386 -16.99 25.91 -19.15
CA GLN A 386 -18.08 24.94 -19.04
C GLN A 386 -17.70 23.53 -19.55
N VAL A 387 -16.41 23.32 -19.83
CA VAL A 387 -15.88 22.08 -20.38
C VAL A 387 -15.39 21.18 -19.25
N GLU A 388 -15.62 19.89 -19.38
CA GLU A 388 -15.15 18.87 -18.44
C GLU A 388 -13.60 18.73 -18.50
N PRO A 389 -12.87 18.82 -17.36
CA PRO A 389 -11.41 18.78 -17.32
C PRO A 389 -10.78 17.50 -17.88
N GLU A 390 -11.31 16.30 -17.57
CA GLU A 390 -10.75 15.07 -18.14
C GLU A 390 -10.96 15.01 -19.66
N GLY A 391 -12.08 15.52 -20.16
CA GLY A 391 -12.38 15.64 -21.59
C GLY A 391 -11.37 16.57 -22.27
N THR A 392 -11.05 17.68 -21.62
CA THR A 392 -10.00 18.59 -22.08
C THR A 392 -8.63 17.91 -22.12
N LEU A 393 -8.26 17.19 -21.06
CA LEU A 393 -7.00 16.45 -20.97
C LEU A 393 -6.90 15.40 -22.09
N ARG A 394 -7.98 14.68 -22.38
CA ARG A 394 -8.05 13.72 -23.49
C ARG A 394 -7.85 14.39 -24.86
N LEU A 395 -8.40 15.59 -25.06
CA LEU A 395 -8.19 16.37 -26.27
C LEU A 395 -6.72 16.81 -26.38
N LEU A 396 -6.14 17.31 -25.28
CA LEU A 396 -4.74 17.72 -25.23
C LEU A 396 -3.80 16.55 -25.53
N ILE A 397 -4.03 15.37 -24.93
CA ILE A 397 -3.25 14.16 -25.23
C ILE A 397 -3.26 13.84 -26.73
N ASP A 398 -4.43 13.86 -27.39
CA ASP A 398 -4.51 13.58 -28.84
C ASP A 398 -3.93 14.71 -29.70
N LEU A 399 -3.76 15.92 -29.15
CA LEU A 399 -3.08 17.05 -29.80
C LEU A 399 -1.55 16.99 -29.60
N LEU A 400 -1.01 16.12 -28.76
CA LEU A 400 0.38 16.16 -28.33
C LEU A 400 1.14 14.88 -28.66
N ASP A 401 2.34 15.04 -29.21
CA ASP A 401 3.25 13.93 -29.51
C ASP A 401 4.25 13.66 -28.35
N ASN A 402 4.36 14.61 -27.40
CA ASN A 402 5.37 14.62 -26.32
C ASN A 402 4.86 14.01 -25.01
N ILE A 403 3.63 13.49 -25.01
CA ILE A 403 2.99 12.88 -23.86
C ILE A 403 2.65 11.43 -24.20
N LYS A 404 3.06 10.49 -23.34
CA LYS A 404 2.70 9.07 -23.47
C LYS A 404 1.62 8.73 -22.45
N VAL A 405 0.64 7.94 -22.87
CA VAL A 405 -0.37 7.37 -21.97
C VAL A 405 0.04 5.95 -21.63
N LEU A 406 0.40 5.72 -20.37
CA LEU A 406 0.60 4.38 -19.84
C LEU A 406 -0.75 3.80 -19.46
N ARG A 407 -1.11 2.69 -20.11
CA ARG A 407 -2.23 1.87 -19.66
C ARG A 407 -1.77 1.00 -18.50
N GLN A 408 -2.31 1.30 -17.32
CA GLN A 408 -2.38 0.34 -16.24
C GLN A 408 -3.67 -0.48 -16.40
N ARG A 409 -3.85 -1.54 -15.61
CA ARG A 409 -4.92 -2.53 -15.84
C ARG A 409 -6.30 -1.89 -15.97
N ASP A 410 -6.71 -1.15 -14.93
CA ASP A 410 -8.03 -0.51 -14.83
C ASP A 410 -7.95 1.02 -14.92
N SER A 411 -6.75 1.59 -14.80
CA SER A 411 -6.46 3.04 -14.81
C SER A 411 -5.48 3.44 -15.92
N LYS A 412 -5.29 4.76 -16.09
CA LYS A 412 -4.32 5.32 -17.02
C LYS A 412 -3.52 6.40 -16.33
N ALA A 413 -2.21 6.38 -16.59
CA ALA A 413 -1.30 7.44 -16.18
C ALA A 413 -0.77 8.17 -17.41
N ILE A 414 -0.37 9.41 -17.19
CA ILE A 414 0.29 10.27 -18.16
C ILE A 414 1.75 10.39 -17.74
N LEU A 415 2.66 10.24 -18.69
CA LEU A 415 4.09 10.43 -18.47
C LEU A 415 4.71 11.28 -19.57
N HIS A 416 5.83 11.92 -19.21
CA HIS A 416 6.69 12.60 -20.16
C HIS A 416 7.23 11.61 -21.19
N HIS A 417 7.41 12.03 -22.45
CA HIS A 417 7.89 11.11 -23.49
C HIS A 417 9.28 10.50 -23.22
N GLU A 418 10.12 11.20 -22.47
CA GLU A 418 11.47 10.76 -22.08
C GLU A 418 11.45 9.79 -20.88
N THR A 419 10.35 9.73 -20.12
CA THR A 419 10.24 8.82 -18.98
C THR A 419 10.10 7.37 -19.46
N PRO A 420 10.98 6.43 -19.05
CA PRO A 420 10.90 5.05 -19.50
C PRO A 420 9.72 4.31 -18.85
N ALA A 421 8.73 3.91 -19.66
CA ALA A 421 7.56 3.17 -19.18
C ALA A 421 7.90 1.80 -18.56
N GLU A 422 8.96 1.15 -19.06
CA GLU A 422 9.45 -0.13 -18.53
C GLU A 422 10.00 0.04 -17.12
N LEU A 423 10.75 1.11 -16.85
CA LEU A 423 11.28 1.42 -15.52
C LEU A 423 10.15 1.59 -14.49
N ILE A 424 9.10 2.34 -14.84
CA ILE A 424 7.91 2.51 -13.98
C ILE A 424 7.32 1.14 -13.62
N THR A 425 7.12 0.29 -14.62
CA THR A 425 6.51 -1.04 -14.42
C THR A 425 7.40 -1.92 -13.53
N THR A 426 8.73 -1.87 -13.71
CA THR A 426 9.70 -2.60 -12.89
C THR A 426 9.69 -2.14 -11.43
N LEU A 427 9.70 -0.83 -11.19
CA LEU A 427 9.68 -0.28 -9.83
C LEU A 427 8.36 -0.61 -9.12
N GLN A 428 7.22 -0.43 -9.79
CA GLN A 428 5.90 -0.78 -9.25
C GLN A 428 5.83 -2.27 -8.87
N ALA A 429 6.33 -3.17 -9.73
CA ALA A 429 6.37 -4.60 -9.42
C ALA A 429 7.24 -4.93 -8.20
N ALA A 430 8.43 -4.33 -8.09
CA ALA A 430 9.33 -4.55 -6.95
C ALA A 430 8.72 -4.06 -5.62
N MET A 431 8.12 -2.86 -5.62
CA MET A 431 7.41 -2.31 -4.47
C MET A 431 6.23 -3.19 -4.06
N ALA A 432 5.51 -3.70 -5.06
CA ALA A 432 4.40 -4.61 -4.83
C ALA A 432 4.89 -5.90 -4.14
N GLU A 433 6.03 -6.46 -4.54
CA GLU A 433 6.64 -7.65 -3.91
C GLU A 433 7.09 -7.38 -2.46
N LEU A 434 7.74 -6.24 -2.21
CA LEU A 434 8.14 -5.83 -0.86
C LEU A 434 6.94 -5.72 0.08
N LEU A 435 5.87 -5.07 -0.40
CA LEU A 435 4.62 -5.00 0.34
C LEU A 435 4.06 -6.40 0.62
N GLU A 436 4.01 -7.29 -0.38
CA GLU A 436 3.54 -8.68 -0.19
C GLU A 436 4.35 -9.44 0.86
N ALA A 437 5.68 -9.26 0.91
CA ALA A 437 6.53 -9.87 1.91
C ALA A 437 6.27 -9.30 3.31
N ARG A 438 6.03 -7.99 3.41
CA ARG A 438 5.76 -7.30 4.68
C ARG A 438 4.38 -7.64 5.25
N MET A 439 3.39 -7.85 4.39
CA MET A 439 1.98 -8.05 4.77
C MET A 439 1.42 -6.95 5.71
N ALA A 440 1.94 -5.72 5.63
CA ALA A 440 1.47 -4.59 6.42
C ALA A 440 1.68 -3.28 5.65
N PRO A 441 0.80 -2.27 5.83
CA PRO A 441 0.99 -0.95 5.23
C PRO A 441 2.19 -0.22 5.83
N THR A 442 2.78 0.69 5.07
CA THR A 442 3.96 1.46 5.45
C THR A 442 3.95 2.83 4.78
N ASP A 443 4.77 3.76 5.30
CA ASP A 443 5.00 5.05 4.66
C ASP A 443 5.94 4.93 3.43
N ALA A 444 5.95 5.96 2.57
CA ALA A 444 6.78 6.00 1.37
C ALA A 444 8.28 5.89 1.68
N ASP A 445 8.76 6.58 2.72
CA ASP A 445 10.20 6.66 3.00
C ASP A 445 10.76 5.31 3.41
N THR A 446 10.06 4.60 4.29
CA THR A 446 10.40 3.23 4.69
C THR A 446 10.44 2.29 3.48
N LEU A 447 9.41 2.33 2.62
CA LEU A 447 9.33 1.45 1.46
C LEU A 447 10.40 1.75 0.41
N LEU A 448 10.73 3.02 0.19
CA LEU A 448 11.77 3.43 -0.74
C LEU A 448 13.17 3.06 -0.23
N ASN A 449 13.41 3.16 1.08
CA ASN A 449 14.65 2.69 1.67
C ASN A 449 14.82 1.18 1.49
N GLU A 450 13.77 0.40 1.74
CA GLU A 450 13.80 -1.05 1.50
C GLU A 450 13.98 -1.38 0.01
N LEU A 451 13.35 -0.62 -0.88
CA LEU A 451 13.51 -0.77 -2.32
C LEU A 451 14.97 -0.57 -2.75
N ARG A 452 15.69 0.39 -2.17
CA ARG A 452 17.09 0.66 -2.51
C ARG A 452 18.00 -0.54 -2.27
N ASP A 453 17.66 -1.41 -1.32
CA ASP A 453 18.41 -2.62 -0.99
C ASP A 453 18.02 -3.83 -1.87
N THR A 454 17.04 -3.67 -2.78
CA THR A 454 16.60 -4.78 -3.63
C THR A 454 17.50 -4.99 -4.85
N PRO A 455 17.69 -6.25 -5.28
CA PRO A 455 18.36 -6.55 -6.55
C PRO A 455 17.72 -5.82 -7.74
N THR A 456 16.38 -5.70 -7.73
CA THR A 456 15.62 -5.06 -8.79
C THR A 456 15.94 -3.58 -8.93
N TYR A 457 16.10 -2.85 -7.81
CA TYR A 457 16.50 -1.44 -7.82
C TYR A 457 17.91 -1.27 -8.40
N HIS A 458 18.87 -2.10 -7.98
CA HIS A 458 20.23 -2.05 -8.52
C HIS A 458 20.27 -2.40 -10.01
N SER A 459 19.52 -3.40 -10.47
CA SER A 459 19.40 -3.74 -11.88
C SER A 459 18.77 -2.63 -12.71
N ALA A 460 17.71 -1.99 -12.19
CA ALA A 460 17.10 -0.82 -12.83
C ALA A 460 18.11 0.33 -12.94
N ARG A 461 18.90 0.58 -11.90
CA ARG A 461 19.93 1.62 -11.91
C ARG A 461 21.04 1.38 -12.94
N GLN A 462 21.41 0.12 -13.15
CA GLN A 462 22.38 -0.26 -14.19
C GLN A 462 21.80 -0.14 -15.60
N THR A 463 20.50 -0.39 -15.76
CA THR A 463 19.82 -0.36 -17.07
C THR A 463 19.58 1.08 -17.55
N TRP A 464 19.33 2.01 -16.62
CA TRP A 464 19.13 3.43 -16.90
C TRP A 464 20.14 4.31 -16.12
N PRO A 465 21.42 4.34 -16.51
CA PRO A 465 22.46 5.07 -15.80
C PRO A 465 22.34 6.61 -15.98
N ASP A 466 21.73 7.06 -17.07
CA ASP A 466 21.67 8.47 -17.45
C ASP A 466 20.71 9.31 -16.59
N ILE A 467 19.79 8.67 -15.86
CA ILE A 467 18.86 9.36 -14.96
C ILE A 467 19.59 9.73 -13.67
N PRO A 468 19.64 11.00 -13.23
CA PRO A 468 20.21 11.41 -11.95
C PRO A 468 19.55 10.72 -10.74
N GLU A 469 20.28 10.55 -9.64
CA GLU A 469 19.79 9.81 -8.45
C GLU A 469 18.59 10.49 -7.77
N ASN A 470 18.60 11.81 -7.69
CA ASN A 470 17.48 12.61 -7.17
C ASN A 470 16.22 12.47 -8.04
N GLU A 471 16.36 12.49 -9.37
CA GLU A 471 15.25 12.27 -10.30
C GLU A 471 14.71 10.84 -10.23
N PHE A 472 15.60 9.86 -10.03
CA PHE A 472 15.22 8.46 -9.85
C PHE A 472 14.40 8.25 -8.56
N ASP A 473 14.78 8.87 -7.44
CA ASP A 473 14.02 8.80 -6.19
C ASP A 473 12.64 9.48 -6.32
N THR A 474 12.61 10.63 -7.00
CA THR A 474 11.36 11.36 -7.28
C THR A 474 10.42 10.53 -8.17
N LEU A 475 10.97 9.85 -9.18
CA LEU A 475 10.23 8.91 -10.02
C LEU A 475 9.72 7.71 -9.22
N ALA A 476 10.53 7.13 -8.33
CA ALA A 476 10.11 6.03 -7.47
C ALA A 476 8.95 6.45 -6.56
N ARG A 477 9.02 7.64 -5.94
CA ARG A 477 7.89 8.22 -5.18
C ARG A 477 6.65 8.38 -6.05
N ALA A 478 6.80 8.90 -7.26
CA ALA A 478 5.69 9.03 -8.20
C ALA A 478 5.10 7.68 -8.61
N CYS A 479 5.91 6.62 -8.72
CA CYS A 479 5.44 5.26 -9.01
C CYS A 479 4.53 4.70 -7.91
N LEU A 480 4.81 5.01 -6.62
CA LEU A 480 3.96 4.63 -5.49
C LEU A 480 2.60 5.33 -5.54
N ARG A 481 2.61 6.66 -5.72
CA ARG A 481 1.42 7.51 -5.78
C ARG A 481 0.51 7.17 -6.98
N THR A 482 1.10 6.77 -8.10
CA THR A 482 0.36 6.50 -9.34
C THR A 482 -0.06 5.05 -9.51
N ASP A 483 0.29 4.16 -8.57
CA ASP A 483 -0.16 2.77 -8.62
C ASP A 483 -1.47 2.59 -7.83
N GLU A 484 -2.54 2.34 -8.59
CA GLU A 484 -3.89 2.10 -8.08
C GLU A 484 -3.99 0.93 -7.08
N PHE A 485 -3.02 0.03 -7.06
CA PHE A 485 -2.99 -1.13 -6.18
C PHE A 485 -2.04 -0.98 -5.00
N ILE A 486 -1.34 0.14 -4.84
CA ILE A 486 -0.34 0.35 -3.77
C ILE A 486 -0.70 1.50 -2.83
N GLU A 487 -1.39 2.55 -3.27
CA GLU A 487 -1.78 3.66 -2.37
C GLU A 487 -3.14 3.39 -1.71
N ARG A 488 -3.19 3.43 -0.36
CA ARG A 488 -4.43 3.22 0.43
C ARG A 488 -5.03 4.55 0.88
N GLU A 489 -4.18 5.41 1.46
CA GLU A 489 -4.48 6.78 1.87
C GLU A 489 -3.27 7.65 1.48
N PRO A 490 -3.42 8.98 1.33
CA PRO A 490 -2.31 9.85 1.00
C PRO A 490 -1.12 9.64 1.98
N GLY A 491 -0.02 9.10 1.47
CA GLY A 491 1.20 8.82 2.24
C GLY A 491 1.25 7.47 2.97
N VAL A 492 0.21 6.63 2.88
CA VAL A 492 0.18 5.26 3.43
C VAL A 492 -0.03 4.24 2.33
N TYR A 493 0.95 3.36 2.14
CA TYR A 493 1.01 2.42 1.03
C TYR A 493 0.82 0.97 1.50
N GLY A 494 -0.03 0.23 0.80
CA GLY A 494 -0.32 -1.18 0.99
C GLY A 494 -1.06 -1.77 -0.21
N ARG A 495 -0.98 -3.09 -0.44
CA ARG A 495 -1.64 -3.70 -1.60
C ARG A 495 -3.16 -3.54 -1.51
N ARG A 496 -3.85 -3.10 -2.56
CA ARG A 496 -5.33 -3.00 -2.60
C ARG A 496 -6.05 -4.34 -2.38
N ARG A 497 -5.40 -5.49 -2.66
CA ARG A 497 -5.91 -6.83 -2.24
C ARG A 497 -6.05 -6.98 -0.71
N TRP A 498 -5.42 -6.11 0.08
CA TRP A 498 -5.51 -6.03 1.53
C TRP A 498 -6.75 -5.28 2.02
N GLU A 499 -7.45 -4.51 1.17
CA GLU A 499 -8.70 -3.81 1.53
C GLU A 499 -9.82 -4.74 2.06
N ASN A 500 -9.63 -6.07 1.99
CA ASN A 500 -10.62 -7.08 2.36
C ASN A 500 -10.14 -8.07 3.44
N ARG A 501 -9.01 -7.84 4.11
CA ARG A 501 -8.55 -8.74 5.17
C ARG A 501 -8.68 -8.07 6.53
N ILE A 502 -9.69 -8.51 7.27
CA ILE A 502 -9.87 -8.27 8.71
C ILE A 502 -8.54 -8.47 9.49
N THR A 503 -7.63 -9.31 9.00
CA THR A 503 -6.27 -9.51 9.52
C THR A 503 -5.47 -8.22 9.72
N ASP A 504 -5.61 -7.23 8.83
CA ASP A 504 -4.80 -6.00 8.91
C ASP A 504 -5.39 -5.02 9.92
N ASP A 505 -6.73 -4.94 10.00
CA ASP A 505 -7.43 -4.20 11.05
C ASP A 505 -7.10 -4.77 12.44
N ILE A 506 -6.96 -6.10 12.54
CA ILE A 506 -6.51 -6.77 13.77
C ILE A 506 -5.10 -6.30 14.17
N ILE A 507 -4.16 -6.18 13.22
CA ILE A 507 -2.79 -5.70 13.51
C ILE A 507 -2.81 -4.26 14.00
N VAL A 508 -3.54 -3.37 13.32
CA VAL A 508 -3.66 -1.96 13.70
C VAL A 508 -4.27 -1.83 15.11
N VAL A 509 -5.36 -2.53 15.37
CA VAL A 509 -6.01 -2.56 16.68
C VAL A 509 -5.05 -3.05 17.76
N LEU A 510 -4.29 -4.12 17.50
CA LEU A 510 -3.31 -4.61 18.46
C LEU A 510 -2.19 -3.61 18.73
N ARG A 511 -1.68 -2.90 17.71
CA ARG A 511 -0.68 -1.84 17.90
C ARG A 511 -1.19 -0.70 18.76
N GLU A 512 -2.46 -0.35 18.61
CA GLU A 512 -3.08 0.70 19.42
C GLU A 512 -3.38 0.27 20.85
N ILE A 513 -3.75 -1.00 21.06
CA ILE A 513 -3.86 -1.58 22.40
C ILE A 513 -2.47 -1.58 23.07
N GLY A 514 -1.42 -1.87 22.30
CA GLY A 514 -0.03 -1.81 22.76
C GLY A 514 0.42 -2.99 23.62
N GLU A 515 -0.49 -3.92 23.93
CA GLU A 515 -0.24 -5.13 24.73
C GLU A 515 -1.10 -6.31 24.25
N PRO A 516 -0.75 -7.58 24.59
CA PRO A 516 -1.50 -8.72 24.11
C PRO A 516 -2.93 -8.74 24.68
N ALA A 517 -3.91 -9.02 23.82
CA ALA A 517 -5.32 -8.91 24.17
C ALA A 517 -6.13 -10.15 23.79
N HIS A 518 -7.29 -10.33 24.42
CA HIS A 518 -8.19 -11.41 24.09
C HIS A 518 -8.85 -11.18 22.73
N PHE A 519 -9.01 -12.23 21.90
CA PHE A 519 -9.55 -12.12 20.55
C PHE A 519 -10.94 -11.45 20.48
N SER A 520 -11.74 -11.51 21.57
CA SER A 520 -13.03 -10.82 21.63
C SER A 520 -12.88 -9.30 21.72
N ILE A 521 -11.95 -8.82 22.56
CA ILE A 521 -11.64 -7.39 22.70
C ILE A 521 -11.10 -6.86 21.38
N ILE A 522 -10.21 -7.63 20.76
CA ILE A 522 -9.68 -7.34 19.43
C ILE A 522 -10.82 -7.29 18.41
N ALA A 523 -11.72 -8.28 18.39
CA ALA A 523 -12.84 -8.30 17.46
C ALA A 523 -13.79 -7.11 17.64
N ASP A 524 -14.09 -6.71 18.88
CA ASP A 524 -14.95 -5.57 19.16
C ASP A 524 -14.29 -4.26 18.71
N ALA A 525 -13.00 -4.08 19.03
CA ALA A 525 -12.24 -2.91 18.59
C ALA A 525 -12.07 -2.86 17.06
N VAL A 526 -11.91 -4.00 16.39
CA VAL A 526 -11.91 -4.09 14.92
C VAL A 526 -13.29 -3.71 14.36
N ASN A 527 -14.37 -4.26 14.92
CA ASN A 527 -15.73 -3.98 14.45
C ASN A 527 -16.18 -2.53 14.65
N GLN A 528 -15.63 -1.82 15.64
CA GLN A 528 -15.88 -0.38 15.84
C GLN A 528 -15.31 0.47 14.70
N ARG A 529 -14.29 -0.02 14.00
CA ARG A 529 -13.67 0.66 12.85
C ARG A 529 -14.31 0.27 11.51
N LEU A 530 -14.86 -0.95 11.45
CA LEU A 530 -15.41 -1.48 10.22
C LEU A 530 -16.85 -0.99 9.98
N PRO A 531 -17.23 -0.69 8.73
CA PRO A 531 -18.62 -0.42 8.39
C PRO A 531 -19.49 -1.65 8.68
N HIS A 532 -20.78 -1.40 8.93
CA HIS A 532 -21.71 -2.38 9.53
C HIS A 532 -21.88 -3.68 8.71
N ASP A 533 -21.64 -3.61 7.40
CA ASP A 533 -21.69 -4.72 6.44
C ASP A 533 -20.43 -5.61 6.43
N ARG A 534 -19.34 -5.13 7.06
CA ARG A 534 -18.04 -5.82 7.15
C ARG A 534 -17.69 -6.33 8.54
N GLN A 535 -18.54 -6.06 9.53
CA GLN A 535 -18.33 -6.54 10.89
C GLN A 535 -18.27 -8.07 10.95
N THR A 536 -17.38 -8.58 11.79
CA THR A 536 -17.09 -10.00 11.92
C THR A 536 -17.34 -10.48 13.35
N LYS A 537 -17.57 -11.78 13.51
CA LYS A 537 -17.77 -12.38 14.83
C LYS A 537 -16.41 -12.69 15.47
N ALA A 538 -16.35 -12.63 16.80
CA ALA A 538 -15.12 -12.91 17.56
C ALA A 538 -14.48 -14.27 17.22
N HIS A 539 -15.28 -15.30 16.92
CA HIS A 539 -14.74 -16.62 16.52
C HIS A 539 -14.00 -16.61 15.18
N ASN A 540 -14.37 -15.73 14.25
CA ASN A 540 -13.67 -15.59 12.97
C ASN A 540 -12.31 -14.92 13.17
N VAL A 541 -12.27 -13.89 14.03
CA VAL A 541 -11.02 -13.23 14.45
C VAL A 541 -10.10 -14.25 15.12
N HIS A 542 -10.61 -15.04 16.06
CA HIS A 542 -9.87 -16.14 16.69
C HIS A 542 -9.29 -17.13 15.67
N ALA A 543 -10.08 -17.56 14.69
CA ALA A 543 -9.64 -18.49 13.65
C ALA A 543 -8.56 -17.88 12.74
N LEU A 544 -8.65 -16.60 12.41
CA LEU A 544 -7.62 -15.89 11.64
C LEU A 544 -6.31 -15.81 12.40
N MET A 545 -6.37 -15.48 13.69
CA MET A 545 -5.17 -15.37 14.53
C MET A 545 -4.48 -16.71 14.76
N GLN A 546 -5.24 -17.82 14.84
CA GLN A 546 -4.66 -19.17 14.84
C GLN A 546 -3.98 -19.54 13.53
N ARG A 547 -4.54 -19.09 12.40
CA ARG A 547 -4.05 -19.43 11.06
C ARG A 547 -2.76 -18.71 10.70
N TYR A 548 -2.57 -17.48 11.18
CA TYR A 548 -1.42 -16.62 10.86
C TYR A 548 -0.46 -16.51 12.05
N ASN A 549 0.14 -17.64 12.44
CA ASN A 549 1.07 -17.75 13.57
C ASN A 549 2.39 -16.98 13.39
N ASN A 550 2.72 -16.58 12.16
CA ASN A 550 3.87 -15.72 11.86
C ASN A 550 3.61 -14.24 12.19
N LEU A 551 2.35 -13.84 12.36
CA LEU A 551 1.94 -12.46 12.66
C LEU A 551 1.39 -12.33 14.07
N PHE A 552 0.63 -13.32 14.54
CA PHE A 552 0.01 -13.34 15.85
C PHE A 552 0.59 -14.45 16.71
N VAL A 553 1.20 -14.06 17.81
CA VAL A 553 1.73 -14.97 18.80
C VAL A 553 0.67 -15.18 19.87
N ARG A 554 0.31 -16.44 20.10
CA ARG A 554 -0.64 -16.79 21.16
C ARG A 554 0.10 -16.85 22.49
N VAL A 555 -0.22 -15.93 23.40
CA VAL A 555 0.39 -15.84 24.75
C VAL A 555 -0.51 -16.38 25.86
N GLY A 556 -1.72 -16.84 25.52
CA GLY A 556 -2.66 -17.42 26.47
C GLY A 556 -3.91 -18.00 25.81
N HIS A 557 -4.89 -18.42 26.61
CA HIS A 557 -6.13 -19.01 26.08
C HIS A 557 -6.99 -17.95 25.37
N GLY A 558 -6.87 -17.86 24.04
CA GLY A 558 -7.56 -16.83 23.26
C GLY A 558 -6.91 -15.45 23.33
N ILE A 559 -5.68 -15.36 23.85
CA ILE A 559 -4.92 -14.10 23.93
C ILE A 559 -3.83 -14.11 22.88
N TYR A 560 -3.73 -13.00 22.16
CA TYR A 560 -2.79 -12.83 21.07
C TYR A 560 -2.08 -11.48 21.19
N GLY A 561 -0.79 -11.50 20.90
CA GLY A 561 0.01 -10.31 20.67
C GLY A 561 0.68 -10.36 19.29
N LEU A 562 1.34 -9.27 18.90
CA LEU A 562 2.03 -9.21 17.62
C LEU A 562 3.39 -9.92 17.70
N ALA A 563 3.75 -10.65 16.64
CA ALA A 563 5.04 -11.32 16.54
C ALA A 563 6.23 -10.34 16.62
N GLU A 564 6.05 -9.11 16.11
CA GLU A 564 7.07 -8.06 16.14
C GLU A 564 7.40 -7.56 17.56
N TRP A 565 6.55 -7.81 18.56
CA TRP A 565 6.79 -7.40 19.95
C TRP A 565 7.87 -8.25 20.64
N GLY A 566 8.38 -9.29 19.99
CA GLY A 566 9.43 -10.13 20.56
C GLY A 566 9.02 -10.80 21.88
N LEU A 567 7.72 -11.09 22.02
CA LEU A 567 7.09 -11.66 23.21
C LEU A 567 7.84 -12.94 23.61
N LYS A 568 8.30 -12.98 24.87
CA LYS A 568 9.04 -14.13 25.41
C LYS A 568 8.10 -15.05 26.18
N ASP A 569 8.57 -16.26 26.45
CA ASP A 569 7.83 -17.27 27.22
C ASP A 569 7.41 -16.83 28.64
N GLU A 570 8.01 -15.77 29.16
CA GLU A 570 7.73 -15.17 30.48
C GLU A 570 6.50 -14.23 30.47
N ASP A 571 5.99 -13.88 29.28
CA ASP A 571 4.91 -12.92 29.04
C ASP A 571 3.54 -13.61 28.88
N THR A 572 3.25 -14.63 29.70
CA THR A 572 1.96 -15.35 29.65
C THR A 572 1.09 -15.07 30.88
N VAL A 573 -0.23 -15.25 30.71
CA VAL A 573 -1.18 -15.10 31.82
C VAL A 573 -0.91 -16.09 32.94
N ILE A 574 -0.52 -17.33 32.61
CA ILE A 574 -0.20 -18.37 33.59
C ILE A 574 1.08 -18.04 34.37
N GLU A 575 2.11 -17.50 33.72
CA GLU A 575 3.33 -17.04 34.41
C GLU A 575 3.07 -15.82 35.28
N THR A 576 2.18 -14.92 34.84
CA THR A 576 1.73 -13.79 35.68
C THR A 576 0.99 -14.30 36.91
N ALA A 577 0.06 -15.25 36.74
CA ALA A 577 -0.64 -15.87 37.86
C ALA A 577 0.33 -16.64 38.80
N ALA A 578 1.31 -17.35 38.24
CA ALA A 578 2.34 -18.02 39.02
C ALA A 578 3.23 -17.04 39.80
N ARG A 579 3.51 -15.85 39.23
CA ARG A 579 4.20 -14.76 39.93
C ARG A 579 3.36 -14.20 41.08
N VAL A 580 2.08 -13.95 40.85
CA VAL A 580 1.14 -13.53 41.91
C VAL A 580 1.15 -14.52 43.08
N LEU A 581 1.14 -15.82 42.79
CA LEU A 581 1.27 -16.87 43.80
C LEU A 581 2.64 -16.81 44.52
N ARG A 582 3.75 -16.70 43.77
CA ARG A 582 5.10 -16.58 44.36
C ARG A 582 5.22 -15.37 45.29
N ASP A 583 4.73 -14.22 44.86
CA ASP A 583 4.77 -12.97 45.61
C ASP A 583 3.90 -13.05 46.87
N ALA A 584 2.77 -13.75 46.81
CA ALA A 584 1.92 -14.00 47.97
C ALA A 584 2.51 -15.04 48.94
N GLY A 585 3.35 -15.96 48.46
CA GLY A 585 4.00 -17.00 49.26
C GLY A 585 3.05 -18.07 49.83
N GLN A 586 1.78 -18.08 49.42
CA GLN A 586 0.75 -19.03 49.84
C GLN A 586 -0.25 -19.29 48.72
N PRO A 587 -0.99 -20.41 48.73
CA PRO A 587 -2.02 -20.67 47.73
C PRO A 587 -3.14 -19.63 47.83
N LEU A 588 -3.71 -19.26 46.68
CA LEU A 588 -4.71 -18.20 46.59
C LEU A 588 -5.96 -18.69 45.88
N HIS A 589 -7.08 -18.08 46.24
CA HIS A 589 -8.34 -18.29 45.52
C HIS A 589 -8.29 -17.63 44.13
N ILE A 590 -8.96 -18.25 43.17
CA ILE A 590 -8.94 -17.79 41.78
C ILE A 590 -9.40 -16.34 41.60
N GLU A 591 -10.33 -15.86 42.42
CA GLU A 591 -10.80 -14.47 42.34
C GLU A 591 -9.69 -13.49 42.70
N THR A 592 -8.90 -13.77 43.74
CA THR A 592 -7.74 -12.97 44.13
C THR A 592 -6.66 -12.98 43.05
N ILE A 593 -6.35 -14.17 42.50
CA ILE A 593 -5.40 -14.30 41.40
C ILE A 593 -5.89 -13.52 40.17
N THR A 594 -7.17 -13.63 39.86
CA THR A 594 -7.79 -12.93 38.72
C THR A 594 -7.72 -11.43 38.90
N ASP A 595 -8.06 -10.90 40.07
CA ASP A 595 -8.01 -9.47 40.35
C ASP A 595 -6.60 -8.90 40.20
N GLU A 596 -5.56 -9.61 40.69
CA GLU A 596 -4.17 -9.19 40.53
C GLU A 596 -3.69 -9.29 39.08
N VAL A 597 -4.03 -10.36 38.36
CA VAL A 597 -3.67 -10.52 36.94
C VAL A 597 -4.28 -9.41 36.08
N LEU A 598 -5.55 -9.06 36.32
CA LEU A 598 -6.26 -8.02 35.58
C LEU A 598 -5.71 -6.61 35.79
N LYS A 599 -4.91 -6.37 36.85
CA LYS A 599 -4.19 -5.08 36.99
C LYS A 599 -3.14 -4.86 35.92
N SER A 600 -2.58 -5.95 35.37
CA SER A 600 -1.50 -5.92 34.39
C SER A 600 -1.92 -6.41 33.00
N TRP A 601 -3.17 -6.86 32.83
CA TRP A 601 -3.66 -7.49 31.61
C TRP A 601 -5.09 -7.04 31.27
N GLN A 602 -5.30 -6.49 30.08
CA GLN A 602 -6.64 -6.20 29.53
C GLN A 602 -7.31 -7.47 28.95
N ILE A 603 -7.80 -8.33 29.83
CA ILE A 603 -8.43 -9.62 29.46
C ILE A 603 -9.73 -9.87 30.26
N ASN A 604 -10.54 -10.83 29.84
CA ASN A 604 -11.75 -11.22 30.60
C ASN A 604 -11.39 -12.10 31.80
N ARG A 605 -12.17 -12.01 32.89
CA ARG A 605 -12.03 -12.91 34.06
C ARG A 605 -12.03 -14.39 33.67
N SER A 606 -12.90 -14.78 32.74
CA SER A 606 -13.00 -16.15 32.23
C SER A 606 -11.75 -16.63 31.52
N THR A 607 -10.95 -15.72 30.95
CA THR A 607 -9.69 -16.03 30.28
C THR A 607 -8.61 -16.45 31.28
N VAL A 608 -8.55 -15.78 32.44
CA VAL A 608 -7.64 -16.16 33.54
C VAL A 608 -8.02 -17.54 34.07
N TYR A 609 -9.33 -17.79 34.26
CA TYR A 609 -9.82 -19.11 34.66
C TYR A 609 -9.41 -20.20 33.67
N ALA A 610 -9.67 -19.98 32.38
CA ALA A 610 -9.32 -20.94 31.34
C ALA A 610 -7.80 -21.20 31.26
N ALA A 611 -6.96 -20.19 31.51
CA ALA A 611 -5.51 -20.35 31.53
C ALA A 611 -5.05 -21.20 32.72
N LEU A 612 -5.62 -20.99 33.92
CA LEU A 612 -5.29 -21.74 35.12
C LEU A 612 -5.87 -23.16 35.12
N SER A 613 -7.03 -23.37 34.50
CA SER A 613 -7.72 -24.66 34.47
C SER A 613 -7.35 -25.53 33.27
N SER A 614 -6.43 -25.08 32.40
CA SER A 614 -6.11 -25.82 31.18
C SER A 614 -5.11 -26.95 31.44
N GLU A 615 -5.48 -28.18 31.09
CA GLU A 615 -4.52 -29.30 31.04
C GLU A 615 -3.73 -29.34 29.71
N THR A 616 -3.94 -28.37 28.80
CA THR A 616 -3.19 -28.31 27.54
C THR A 616 -1.76 -27.80 27.73
N TYR A 617 -0.88 -28.24 26.83
CA TYR A 617 0.51 -27.77 26.76
C TYR A 617 0.58 -26.28 26.44
N TYR A 618 1.35 -25.53 27.22
CA TYR A 618 1.67 -24.11 26.97
C TYR A 618 3.11 -23.91 26.49
N ARG A 619 3.98 -24.93 26.65
CA ARG A 619 5.32 -25.06 26.06
C ARG A 619 5.53 -26.49 25.54
N GLU A 620 6.59 -26.71 24.75
CA GLU A 620 6.98 -28.06 24.29
C GLU A 620 7.10 -29.02 25.49
N GLY A 621 6.13 -29.92 25.65
CA GLY A 621 6.12 -30.92 26.71
C GLY A 621 5.74 -30.42 28.11
N ALA A 622 5.46 -29.13 28.32
CA ALA A 622 5.00 -28.59 29.61
C ALA A 622 3.56 -28.06 29.55
N SER A 623 2.72 -28.53 30.46
CA SER A 623 1.30 -28.19 30.65
C SER A 623 1.12 -27.09 31.70
N HIS A 624 0.04 -26.30 31.61
CA HIS A 624 -0.19 -25.20 32.58
C HIS A 624 -0.26 -25.72 34.04
N ALA A 625 -0.69 -26.97 34.21
CA ALA A 625 -0.72 -27.69 35.47
C ALA A 625 0.67 -27.97 36.08
N ASP A 626 1.74 -27.85 35.28
CA ASP A 626 3.13 -27.99 35.76
C ASP A 626 3.65 -26.67 36.40
N LEU A 627 2.91 -25.57 36.27
CA LEU A 627 3.16 -24.28 36.95
C LEU A 627 2.20 -24.08 38.12
N CYS A 628 0.89 -24.03 37.83
CA CYS A 628 -0.15 -23.76 38.81
C CYS A 628 -1.05 -24.99 38.97
N LEU A 629 -1.21 -25.46 40.20
CA LEU A 629 -2.00 -26.64 40.56
C LEU A 629 -3.28 -26.21 41.28
N LEU A 630 -4.44 -26.68 40.81
CA LEU A 630 -5.70 -26.55 41.55
C LEU A 630 -5.69 -27.53 42.74
N LEU A 631 -5.71 -27.01 43.96
CA LEU A 631 -5.76 -27.83 45.18
C LEU A 631 -7.18 -28.30 45.54
N GLY A 632 -8.20 -27.61 45.02
CA GLY A 632 -9.60 -27.83 45.35
C GLY A 632 -10.33 -26.51 45.49
N GLU A 633 -11.66 -26.52 45.30
CA GLU A 633 -12.52 -25.38 45.68
C GLU A 633 -12.03 -24.01 45.16
N ARG A 634 -11.56 -24.02 43.89
CA ARG A 634 -11.02 -22.84 43.18
C ARG A 634 -9.77 -22.20 43.80
N VAL A 635 -9.05 -22.92 44.66
CA VAL A 635 -7.77 -22.50 45.23
C VAL A 635 -6.60 -23.08 44.45
N PHE A 636 -5.68 -22.23 44.02
CA PHE A 636 -4.49 -22.59 43.24
C PHE A 636 -3.21 -22.43 44.05
N SER A 637 -2.29 -23.38 43.87
CA SER A 637 -0.95 -23.44 44.43
C SER A 637 0.09 -23.54 43.31
N LEU A 638 1.38 -23.42 43.64
CA LEU A 638 2.45 -23.70 42.69
C LEU A 638 2.85 -25.17 42.75
N ALA A 639 3.06 -25.78 41.58
CA ALA A 639 3.50 -27.18 41.49
C ALA A 639 4.85 -27.40 42.22
N GLU A 640 5.77 -26.43 42.14
CA GLU A 640 7.05 -26.48 42.86
C GLU A 640 6.88 -26.53 44.39
N TRP A 641 5.83 -25.91 44.94
CA TRP A 641 5.55 -25.98 46.37
C TRP A 641 5.10 -27.37 46.79
N GLU A 642 4.32 -28.07 45.97
CA GLU A 642 3.87 -29.43 46.27
C GLU A 642 5.02 -30.44 46.13
N VAL A 643 5.93 -30.24 45.16
CA VAL A 643 7.19 -30.99 45.08
C VAL A 643 8.04 -30.76 46.33
N ALA A 644 8.20 -29.51 46.77
CA ALA A 644 8.92 -29.20 48.00
C ALA A 644 8.22 -29.81 49.23
N ARG A 645 6.89 -29.72 49.30
CA ARG A 645 6.07 -30.29 50.38
C ARG A 645 6.23 -31.80 50.49
N ALA A 646 6.43 -32.50 49.38
CA ALA A 646 6.69 -33.94 49.36
C ALA A 646 7.97 -34.36 50.09
N THR A 647 8.90 -33.43 50.28
CA THR A 647 10.15 -33.67 51.03
C THR A 647 10.02 -33.44 52.53
N VAL A 648 8.96 -32.77 52.97
CA VAL A 648 8.73 -32.42 54.38
C VAL A 648 8.06 -33.60 55.09
N PRO A 649 8.56 -34.06 56.26
CA PRO A 649 7.86 -35.06 57.06
C PRO A 649 6.53 -34.51 57.60
N ASN A 650 5.43 -35.20 57.32
CA ASN A 650 4.08 -34.85 57.78
C ASN A 650 3.69 -33.38 57.54
N PRO A 651 3.63 -32.92 56.27
CA PRO A 651 3.34 -31.53 55.97
C PRO A 651 1.90 -31.16 56.32
N VAL A 652 1.71 -30.00 56.96
CA VAL A 652 0.37 -29.43 57.14
C VAL A 652 -0.12 -28.87 55.80
N LEU A 653 -1.30 -29.30 55.35
CA LEU A 653 -1.93 -28.78 54.15
C LEU A 653 -2.63 -27.45 54.45
N PRO A 654 -2.47 -26.44 53.58
CA PRO A 654 -3.04 -25.12 53.80
C PRO A 654 -4.56 -25.07 53.62
N PHE A 655 -5.13 -25.96 52.78
CA PHE A 655 -6.54 -26.00 52.43
C PHE A 655 -7.08 -27.43 52.43
N CYS A 656 -8.40 -27.56 52.60
CA CYS A 656 -9.09 -28.84 52.56
C CYS A 656 -9.25 -29.29 51.09
N PRO A 657 -8.65 -30.42 50.68
CA PRO A 657 -8.75 -30.93 49.32
C PRO A 657 -10.15 -31.48 49.03
N PRO A 658 -10.51 -31.66 47.74
CA PRO A 658 -11.71 -32.39 47.38
C PRO A 658 -11.58 -33.85 47.82
N ILE A 659 -12.70 -34.45 48.21
CA ILE A 659 -12.76 -35.87 48.54
C ILE A 659 -13.10 -36.70 47.31
N LEU A 660 -12.92 -38.02 47.42
CA LEU A 660 -13.41 -38.95 46.42
C LEU A 660 -14.94 -38.79 46.28
N PRO A 661 -15.50 -38.65 45.07
CA PRO A 661 -16.93 -38.58 44.87
C PRO A 661 -17.63 -39.85 45.36
N ASP A 662 -18.88 -39.71 45.79
CA ASP A 662 -19.67 -40.86 46.23
C ASP A 662 -20.07 -41.74 45.03
N PRO A 663 -20.10 -43.08 45.20
CA PRO A 663 -20.70 -43.98 44.21
C PRO A 663 -22.20 -43.68 44.03
N PRO A 664 -22.82 -43.99 42.87
CA PRO A 664 -24.20 -43.60 42.55
C PRO A 664 -25.29 -43.98 43.57
N ASP A 665 -25.08 -45.07 44.33
CA ASP A 665 -26.05 -45.62 45.29
C ASP A 665 -25.74 -45.30 46.76
N PHE A 666 -24.70 -44.50 47.02
CA PHE A 666 -24.24 -44.17 48.37
C PHE A 666 -24.11 -42.65 48.53
N GLU A 667 -24.31 -42.16 49.75
CA GLU A 667 -24.04 -40.78 50.12
C GLU A 667 -23.07 -40.75 51.31
N ASN A 668 -22.14 -39.81 51.32
CA ASN A 668 -21.12 -39.64 52.36
C ASN A 668 -20.22 -40.88 52.54
N ALA A 669 -19.87 -41.55 51.45
CA ALA A 669 -19.11 -42.80 51.41
C ALA A 669 -17.60 -42.63 51.61
N LEU A 670 -17.15 -41.49 52.13
CA LEU A 670 -15.74 -41.18 52.29
C LEU A 670 -15.04 -42.19 53.20
N PHE A 671 -15.61 -42.49 54.37
CA PHE A 671 -14.98 -43.41 55.30
C PHE A 671 -14.98 -44.86 54.77
N GLU A 672 -16.03 -45.27 54.07
CA GLU A 672 -16.11 -46.52 53.33
C GLU A 672 -14.99 -46.59 52.29
N SER A 673 -14.75 -45.50 51.55
CA SER A 673 -13.65 -45.40 50.60
C SER A 673 -12.29 -45.57 51.27
N VAL A 674 -12.09 -45.06 52.49
CA VAL A 674 -10.85 -45.25 53.27
C VAL A 674 -10.64 -46.74 53.57
N MET A 675 -11.70 -47.47 53.91
CA MET A 675 -11.62 -48.91 54.21
C MET A 675 -11.28 -49.73 52.96
N VAL A 676 -11.97 -49.45 51.84
CA VAL A 676 -11.69 -50.07 50.53
C VAL A 676 -10.27 -49.77 50.07
N ALA A 677 -9.85 -48.52 50.22
CA ALA A 677 -8.51 -48.08 49.88
C ALA A 677 -7.44 -48.76 50.73
N ASN A 678 -7.68 -48.92 52.03
CA ASN A 678 -6.77 -49.62 52.94
C ASN A 678 -6.52 -51.06 52.51
N GLU A 679 -7.55 -51.78 52.06
CA GLU A 679 -7.41 -53.15 51.54
C GLU A 679 -6.48 -53.21 50.31
N HIS A 680 -6.63 -52.26 49.38
CA HIS A 680 -5.79 -52.20 48.19
C HIS A 680 -4.32 -51.87 48.49
N LEU A 681 -4.05 -51.12 49.57
CA LEU A 681 -2.70 -50.77 50.00
C LEU A 681 -1.89 -51.97 50.51
N ALA A 682 -2.53 -53.09 50.87
CA ALA A 682 -1.83 -54.32 51.28
C ALA A 682 -0.88 -54.85 50.19
N SER A 683 -1.20 -54.60 48.92
CA SER A 683 -0.37 -55.00 47.76
C SER A 683 0.81 -54.06 47.48
N ARG A 684 0.98 -52.99 48.28
CA ARG A 684 1.92 -51.88 48.07
C ARG A 684 1.93 -51.36 46.63
N PRO A 685 0.75 -50.98 46.10
CA PRO A 685 0.60 -50.57 44.71
C PRO A 685 1.37 -49.29 44.43
N LYS A 686 1.70 -49.04 43.16
CA LYS A 686 2.10 -47.70 42.71
C LYS A 686 0.92 -46.73 42.86
N ALA A 687 1.19 -45.45 43.08
CA ALA A 687 0.17 -44.43 43.30
C ALA A 687 -0.82 -44.34 42.12
N SER A 688 -0.32 -44.41 40.88
CA SER A 688 -1.15 -44.47 39.67
C SER A 688 -2.13 -45.66 39.66
N THR A 689 -1.62 -46.86 39.96
CA THR A 689 -2.40 -48.10 40.00
C THR A 689 -3.40 -48.11 41.14
N PHE A 690 -3.04 -47.52 42.28
CA PHE A 690 -3.93 -47.34 43.41
C PHE A 690 -5.10 -46.44 43.03
N LEU A 691 -4.84 -45.25 42.47
CA LEU A 691 -5.90 -44.33 42.05
C LEU A 691 -6.84 -44.94 41.01
N ALA A 692 -6.32 -45.66 40.03
CA ALA A 692 -7.13 -46.34 39.02
C ALA A 692 -8.16 -47.30 39.66
N LYS A 693 -7.78 -48.03 40.71
CA LYS A 693 -8.69 -48.92 41.45
C LYS A 693 -9.74 -48.15 42.24
N ILE A 694 -9.35 -47.07 42.92
CA ILE A 694 -10.27 -46.26 43.72
C ILE A 694 -11.29 -45.56 42.84
N PHE A 695 -10.88 -44.99 41.70
CA PHE A 695 -11.83 -44.36 40.77
C PHE A 695 -12.74 -45.38 40.08
N ALA A 696 -12.24 -46.58 39.78
CA ALA A 696 -13.08 -47.67 39.27
C ALA A 696 -14.16 -48.08 40.28
N TRP A 697 -13.87 -48.05 41.58
CA TRP A 697 -14.85 -48.35 42.64
C TRP A 697 -16.03 -47.37 42.66
N VAL A 698 -15.80 -46.10 42.31
CA VAL A 698 -16.84 -45.05 42.24
C VAL A 698 -17.59 -45.05 40.91
N GLY A 699 -17.07 -45.76 39.89
CA GLY A 699 -17.69 -45.84 38.56
C GLY A 699 -17.18 -44.81 37.55
N TYR A 700 -15.93 -44.35 37.70
CA TYR A 700 -15.29 -43.56 36.64
C TYR A 700 -14.83 -44.44 35.48
N ASP A 701 -15.37 -44.18 34.28
CA ASP A 701 -15.03 -44.89 33.04
C ASP A 701 -13.73 -44.42 32.38
N SER A 702 -13.21 -43.26 32.78
CA SER A 702 -11.97 -42.65 32.26
C SER A 702 -11.14 -42.05 33.37
N GLU A 703 -9.82 -41.94 33.15
CA GLU A 703 -8.92 -41.32 34.13
C GLU A 703 -9.35 -39.87 34.38
N PRO A 704 -9.63 -39.49 35.64
CA PRO A 704 -10.04 -38.13 35.98
C PRO A 704 -8.89 -37.14 35.82
N GLY A 705 -9.20 -35.85 35.72
CA GLY A 705 -8.18 -34.79 35.58
C GLY A 705 -7.18 -34.77 36.75
N ARG A 706 -6.00 -34.19 36.52
CA ARG A 706 -4.86 -34.22 37.46
C ARG A 706 -5.22 -33.68 38.85
N TRP A 707 -6.01 -32.62 38.88
CA TRP A 707 -6.44 -31.97 40.12
C TRP A 707 -7.24 -32.92 41.04
N LEU A 708 -8.16 -33.72 40.49
CA LEU A 708 -8.98 -34.63 41.28
C LEU A 708 -8.15 -35.82 41.77
N GLN A 709 -7.25 -36.33 40.93
CA GLN A 709 -6.30 -37.38 41.33
C GLN A 709 -5.46 -36.94 42.53
N GLN A 710 -4.83 -35.76 42.47
CA GLN A 710 -4.02 -35.24 43.59
C GLN A 710 -4.88 -34.89 44.79
N GLY A 711 -6.08 -34.33 44.58
CA GLY A 711 -7.04 -34.01 45.65
C GLY A 711 -7.44 -35.24 46.45
N VAL A 712 -7.75 -36.36 45.78
CA VAL A 712 -8.08 -37.63 46.45
C VAL A 712 -6.89 -38.14 47.27
N LEU A 713 -5.66 -38.12 46.74
CA LEU A 713 -4.47 -38.48 47.51
C LEU A 713 -4.26 -37.57 48.73
N ASN A 714 -4.46 -36.26 48.57
CA ASN A 714 -4.37 -35.29 49.66
C ASN A 714 -5.44 -35.57 50.73
N SER A 715 -6.66 -35.94 50.34
CA SER A 715 -7.73 -36.29 51.29
C SER A 715 -7.38 -37.54 52.10
N TYR A 716 -6.86 -38.59 51.46
CA TYR A 716 -6.37 -39.79 52.15
C TYR A 716 -5.14 -39.53 53.02
N TYR A 717 -4.24 -38.62 52.59
CA TYR A 717 -3.15 -38.16 53.44
C TYR A 717 -3.67 -37.45 54.70
N LEU A 718 -4.64 -36.54 54.58
CA LEU A 718 -5.23 -35.85 55.72
C LEU A 718 -5.85 -36.84 56.70
N LEU A 719 -6.58 -37.84 56.19
CA LEU A 719 -7.19 -38.90 56.99
C LEU A 719 -6.19 -39.93 57.54
N GLY A 720 -4.88 -39.78 57.29
CA GLY A 720 -3.87 -40.66 57.86
C GLY A 720 -3.80 -42.04 57.20
N LEU A 721 -4.39 -42.21 56.01
CA LEU A 721 -4.37 -43.48 55.28
C LEU A 721 -3.03 -43.72 54.58
N ILE A 722 -2.43 -42.67 54.01
CA ILE A 722 -1.16 -42.73 53.27
C ILE A 722 -0.21 -41.62 53.72
N PRO A 723 1.12 -41.74 53.48
CA PRO A 723 2.03 -40.60 53.54
C PRO A 723 1.71 -39.57 52.45
N TYR A 724 2.10 -38.32 52.68
CA TYR A 724 1.89 -37.27 51.67
C TYR A 724 2.62 -37.66 50.39
N THR A 725 1.90 -37.63 49.27
CA THR A 725 2.37 -38.14 48.00
C THR A 725 1.98 -37.18 46.89
N TYR A 726 2.96 -36.69 46.13
CA TYR A 726 2.75 -35.90 44.93
C TYR A 726 3.11 -36.72 43.69
N ILE A 727 2.13 -37.04 42.85
CA ILE A 727 2.29 -38.00 41.74
C ILE A 727 2.72 -37.38 40.41
N PHE A 728 2.71 -36.05 40.31
CA PHE A 728 3.09 -35.32 39.10
C PHE A 728 4.53 -34.79 39.12
N GLY A 729 5.30 -35.14 40.16
CA GLY A 729 6.71 -34.74 40.32
C GLY A 729 7.73 -35.59 39.55
N GLY A 730 7.27 -36.54 38.72
CA GLY A 730 8.11 -37.43 37.91
C GLY A 730 8.28 -38.85 38.47
N ASP A 731 8.04 -39.05 39.76
CA ASP A 731 8.06 -40.36 40.41
C ASP A 731 6.64 -40.91 40.64
N ASP A 732 6.45 -42.22 40.45
CA ASP A 732 5.22 -42.94 40.76
C ASP A 732 5.45 -43.85 41.99
N PRO A 733 5.43 -43.29 43.21
CA PRO A 733 5.85 -43.98 44.41
C PRO A 733 4.89 -45.11 44.80
N ARG A 734 5.42 -46.09 45.53
CA ARG A 734 4.60 -47.16 46.11
C ARG A 734 3.97 -46.70 47.41
N LEU A 735 2.66 -46.87 47.50
CA LEU A 735 1.89 -46.51 48.69
C LEU A 735 1.83 -47.68 49.68
N SER A 736 1.72 -47.34 50.96
CA SER A 736 1.43 -48.28 52.05
C SER A 736 0.53 -47.61 53.06
N SER A 737 -0.30 -48.40 53.74
CA SER A 737 -1.18 -47.88 54.77
C SER A 737 -0.41 -47.34 55.96
N THR A 738 -0.89 -46.22 56.51
CA THR A 738 -0.44 -45.64 57.78
C THR A 738 -1.52 -45.66 58.85
N LEU A 739 -2.65 -46.35 58.60
CA LEU A 739 -3.71 -46.47 59.59
C LEU A 739 -3.28 -47.33 60.78
N PRO A 740 -3.75 -47.02 62.00
CA PRO A 740 -3.53 -47.88 63.16
C PRO A 740 -4.35 -49.16 63.06
N ASP A 741 -3.83 -50.26 63.62
CA ASP A 741 -4.61 -51.47 63.86
C ASP A 741 -5.64 -51.20 64.96
N GLY A 742 -6.90 -51.58 64.74
CA GLY A 742 -7.96 -51.36 65.72
C GLY A 742 -9.35 -51.68 65.17
N SER A 743 -10.36 -51.44 66.02
CA SER A 743 -11.76 -51.47 65.62
C SER A 743 -12.08 -50.35 64.62
N ILE A 744 -13.19 -50.50 63.88
CA ILE A 744 -13.65 -49.51 62.90
C ILE A 744 -13.78 -48.10 63.52
N ASN A 745 -14.21 -48.02 64.79
CA ASN A 745 -14.35 -46.74 65.48
C ASN A 745 -13.01 -46.12 65.88
N GLU A 746 -12.03 -46.93 66.32
CA GLU A 746 -10.68 -46.46 66.66
C GLU A 746 -9.95 -45.97 65.41
N ILE A 747 -10.12 -46.66 64.27
CA ILE A 747 -9.60 -46.21 62.97
C ILE A 747 -10.22 -44.87 62.59
N ARG A 748 -11.55 -44.75 62.69
CA ARG A 748 -12.28 -43.51 62.38
C ARG A 748 -11.84 -42.34 63.25
N GLU A 749 -11.66 -42.56 64.55
CA GLU A 749 -11.13 -41.56 65.48
C GLU A 749 -9.68 -41.17 65.12
N GLY A 750 -8.83 -42.15 64.81
CA GLY A 750 -7.47 -41.91 64.33
C GLY A 750 -7.43 -41.03 63.07
N CYS A 751 -8.32 -41.27 62.10
CA CYS A 751 -8.45 -40.45 60.90
C CYS A 751 -8.80 -38.99 61.22
N LEU A 752 -9.71 -38.76 62.17
CA LEU A 752 -10.14 -37.42 62.57
C LEU A 752 -9.05 -36.67 63.35
N ILE A 753 -8.28 -37.37 64.17
CA ILE A 753 -7.10 -36.81 64.83
C ILE A 753 -6.06 -36.40 63.78
N SER A 754 -5.78 -37.29 62.83
CA SER A 754 -4.86 -37.01 61.71
C SER A 754 -5.32 -35.80 60.89
N LEU A 755 -6.61 -35.73 60.53
CA LEU A 755 -7.19 -34.59 59.82
C LEU A 755 -6.95 -33.30 60.59
N THR A 756 -7.13 -33.32 61.90
CA THR A 756 -6.98 -32.14 62.75
C THR A 756 -5.53 -31.66 62.84
N GLN A 757 -4.57 -32.59 62.84
CA GLN A 757 -3.14 -32.28 62.88
C GLN A 757 -2.56 -31.86 61.52
N ARG A 758 -3.08 -32.42 60.43
CA ARG A 758 -2.52 -32.26 59.08
C ARG A 758 -3.22 -31.19 58.25
N LEU A 759 -4.37 -30.69 58.67
CA LEU A 759 -5.07 -29.61 57.99
C LEU A 759 -4.97 -28.31 58.79
N ASN A 760 -4.48 -27.27 58.13
CA ASN A 760 -4.34 -25.96 58.74
C ASN A 760 -5.69 -25.45 59.27
N HIS A 761 -5.68 -24.83 60.45
CA HIS A 761 -6.85 -24.26 61.15
C HIS A 761 -8.00 -25.22 61.46
N MET A 762 -7.81 -26.54 61.35
CA MET A 762 -8.89 -27.48 61.66
C MET A 762 -9.31 -27.44 63.14
N HIS A 763 -8.38 -27.15 64.07
CA HIS A 763 -8.70 -26.91 65.48
C HIS A 763 -9.67 -25.73 65.69
N ALA A 764 -9.44 -24.61 64.99
CA ALA A 764 -10.33 -23.46 65.02
C ALA A 764 -11.72 -23.80 64.46
N PHE A 765 -11.75 -24.63 63.40
CA PHE A 765 -13.02 -25.10 62.82
C PHE A 765 -13.80 -26.00 63.79
N TRP A 766 -13.12 -26.91 64.52
CA TRP A 766 -13.75 -27.71 65.58
C TRP A 766 -14.32 -26.85 66.71
N TRP A 767 -13.61 -25.80 67.11
CA TRP A 767 -14.11 -24.84 68.08
C TRP A 767 -15.37 -24.15 67.57
N LEU A 768 -15.37 -23.66 66.32
CA LEU A 768 -16.53 -23.03 65.70
C LEU A 768 -17.74 -23.97 65.67
N LEU A 769 -17.56 -25.23 65.26
CA LEU A 769 -18.63 -26.22 65.20
C LEU A 769 -19.21 -26.54 66.58
N SER A 770 -18.39 -26.62 67.63
CA SER A 770 -18.88 -26.89 68.99
C SER A 770 -19.69 -25.74 69.60
N HIS A 771 -19.46 -24.50 69.17
CA HIS A 771 -20.10 -23.30 69.75
C HIS A 771 -21.25 -22.74 68.90
N ARG A 772 -21.29 -23.01 67.60
CA ARG A 772 -22.28 -22.43 66.68
C ARG A 772 -23.36 -23.40 66.21
N LEU A 773 -23.17 -24.72 66.36
CA LEU A 773 -24.17 -25.67 65.87
C LEU A 773 -25.40 -25.75 66.80
N PRO A 774 -26.63 -25.88 66.24
CA PRO A 774 -26.94 -25.99 64.81
C PRO A 774 -26.80 -24.66 64.06
N ALA A 775 -26.13 -24.69 62.91
CA ALA A 775 -25.92 -23.51 62.05
C ALA A 775 -26.06 -23.87 60.57
N ARG A 776 -26.37 -22.87 59.75
CA ARG A 776 -26.35 -22.95 58.29
C ARG A 776 -24.91 -22.85 57.79
N GLN A 777 -24.68 -23.40 56.59
CA GLN A 777 -23.40 -23.31 55.88
C GLN A 777 -22.83 -21.89 55.82
N LYS A 778 -23.67 -20.90 55.47
CA LYS A 778 -23.28 -19.49 55.38
C LYS A 778 -22.86 -18.89 56.73
N GLU A 779 -23.48 -19.31 57.83
CA GLU A 779 -23.16 -18.82 59.18
C GLU A 779 -21.83 -19.38 59.66
N LEU A 780 -21.57 -20.66 59.39
CA LEU A 780 -20.29 -21.29 59.67
C LEU A 780 -19.18 -20.69 58.80
N ALA A 781 -19.44 -20.46 57.51
CA ALA A 781 -18.49 -19.81 56.63
C ALA A 781 -18.18 -18.39 57.07
N ALA A 782 -19.19 -17.55 57.34
CA ALA A 782 -18.98 -16.19 57.85
C ALA A 782 -18.18 -16.18 59.16
N GLY A 783 -18.48 -17.11 60.08
CA GLY A 783 -17.73 -17.27 61.31
C GLY A 783 -16.26 -17.67 61.09
N PHE A 784 -16.00 -18.59 60.16
CA PHE A 784 -14.65 -19.05 59.85
C PHE A 784 -13.83 -18.00 59.07
N VAL A 785 -14.45 -17.33 58.10
CA VAL A 785 -13.86 -16.17 57.38
C VAL A 785 -13.51 -15.06 58.36
N ALA A 786 -14.40 -14.71 59.30
CA ALA A 786 -14.10 -13.69 60.30
C ALA A 786 -12.92 -14.07 61.21
N MET A 787 -12.67 -15.36 61.44
CA MET A 787 -11.55 -15.83 62.24
C MET A 787 -10.21 -15.82 61.49
N ARG A 788 -10.19 -16.07 60.17
CA ARG A 788 -8.95 -16.37 59.43
C ARG A 788 -8.77 -15.66 58.08
N GLY A 789 -9.83 -15.05 57.52
CA GLY A 789 -9.81 -14.41 56.19
C GLY A 789 -9.94 -15.37 55.00
N ASP A 790 -10.35 -16.62 55.25
CA ASP A 790 -10.44 -17.69 54.22
C ASP A 790 -11.70 -17.60 53.34
N THR A 791 -11.81 -18.47 52.31
CA THR A 791 -12.93 -18.48 51.37
C THR A 791 -14.10 -19.40 51.80
N LEU A 792 -15.30 -19.08 51.31
CA LEU A 792 -16.53 -19.86 51.53
C LEU A 792 -16.36 -21.34 51.12
N ASP A 793 -15.57 -21.61 50.08
CA ASP A 793 -15.47 -22.94 49.49
C ASP A 793 -14.62 -23.90 50.34
N ASP A 794 -13.55 -23.44 51.02
CA ASP A 794 -12.77 -24.27 51.97
C ASP A 794 -13.62 -24.72 53.17
N THR A 795 -14.50 -23.85 53.66
CA THR A 795 -15.46 -24.21 54.71
C THR A 795 -16.35 -25.37 54.28
N ASN A 796 -16.79 -25.34 53.01
CA ASN A 796 -17.67 -26.39 52.46
C ASN A 796 -16.94 -27.71 52.34
N ALA A 797 -15.70 -27.70 51.84
CA ALA A 797 -14.86 -28.90 51.77
C ALA A 797 -14.66 -29.53 53.16
N ARG A 798 -14.41 -28.71 54.20
CA ARG A 798 -14.30 -29.22 55.58
C ARG A 798 -15.59 -29.84 56.07
N LEU A 799 -16.75 -29.23 55.81
CA LEU A 799 -18.05 -29.79 56.18
C LEU A 799 -18.29 -31.12 55.46
N THR A 800 -18.01 -31.19 54.16
CA THR A 800 -18.14 -32.42 53.35
C THR A 800 -17.25 -33.53 53.89
N MET A 801 -15.98 -33.23 54.21
CA MET A 801 -15.04 -34.18 54.85
C MET A 801 -15.60 -34.71 56.17
N LEU A 802 -16.12 -33.83 57.04
CA LEU A 802 -16.69 -34.21 58.33
C LEU A 802 -18.00 -35.00 58.19
N ALA A 803 -18.82 -34.70 57.19
CA ALA A 803 -20.04 -35.44 56.88
C ALA A 803 -19.70 -36.86 56.42
N GLY A 804 -18.72 -37.01 55.51
CA GLY A 804 -18.16 -38.28 55.05
C GLY A 804 -17.52 -39.12 56.17
N MET A 805 -17.07 -38.48 57.24
CA MET A 805 -16.56 -39.15 58.45
C MET A 805 -17.64 -39.40 59.51
N GLY A 806 -18.91 -39.08 59.22
CA GLY A 806 -20.04 -39.28 60.12
C GLY A 806 -20.05 -38.37 61.35
N CYS A 807 -19.33 -37.25 61.33
CA CYS A 807 -19.25 -36.30 62.44
C CYS A 807 -20.40 -35.30 62.44
N ILE A 808 -20.90 -34.94 61.25
CA ILE A 808 -22.02 -34.02 61.08
C ILE A 808 -23.08 -34.62 60.17
N ILE A 809 -24.33 -34.20 60.38
CA ILE A 809 -25.47 -34.50 59.51
C ILE A 809 -26.14 -33.20 59.09
N ARG A 810 -26.66 -33.17 57.86
CA ARG A 810 -27.47 -32.07 57.33
C ARG A 810 -28.95 -32.38 57.57
N GLY A 811 -29.62 -31.54 58.36
CA GLY A 811 -31.06 -31.67 58.61
C GLY A 811 -31.92 -31.12 57.47
N GLU A 812 -33.22 -31.42 57.51
CA GLU A 812 -34.22 -31.02 56.50
C GLU A 812 -34.29 -29.48 56.29
N ASP A 813 -34.00 -28.70 57.33
CA ASP A 813 -33.98 -27.23 57.28
C ASP A 813 -32.62 -26.61 56.86
N TYR A 814 -31.73 -27.42 56.26
CA TYR A 814 -30.35 -27.05 55.86
C TYR A 814 -29.39 -26.68 57.01
N TYR A 815 -29.76 -26.95 58.26
CA TYR A 815 -28.86 -26.80 59.41
C TYR A 815 -27.99 -28.04 59.60
N PHE A 816 -26.71 -27.82 59.87
CA PHE A 816 -25.81 -28.88 60.29
C PHE A 816 -25.96 -29.18 61.78
N ARG A 817 -25.74 -30.43 62.19
CA ARG A 817 -25.72 -30.88 63.60
C ARG A 817 -24.60 -31.90 63.81
N LEU A 818 -23.98 -31.88 64.99
CA LEU A 818 -23.01 -32.91 65.39
C LEU A 818 -23.73 -34.22 65.72
N THR A 819 -23.18 -35.33 65.22
CA THR A 819 -23.53 -36.68 65.67
C THR A 819 -22.96 -36.96 67.07
N SER A 820 -23.26 -38.13 67.65
CA SER A 820 -22.64 -38.56 68.91
C SER A 820 -21.11 -38.60 68.80
N LEU A 821 -20.59 -39.15 67.69
CA LEU A 821 -19.16 -39.15 67.38
C LEU A 821 -18.62 -37.72 67.26
N GLY A 822 -19.29 -36.86 66.48
CA GLY A 822 -18.85 -35.48 66.29
C GLY A 822 -18.78 -34.68 67.59
N LYS A 823 -19.71 -34.90 68.53
CA LYS A 823 -19.68 -34.27 69.86
C LYS A 823 -18.48 -34.74 70.68
N THR A 824 -18.21 -36.04 70.70
CA THR A 824 -17.06 -36.60 71.42
C THR A 824 -15.76 -36.02 70.90
N ILE A 825 -15.58 -36.01 69.57
CA ILE A 825 -14.36 -35.52 68.92
C ILE A 825 -14.22 -34.00 69.11
N ALA A 826 -15.29 -33.22 68.94
CA ALA A 826 -15.26 -31.78 69.16
C ALA A 826 -14.95 -31.41 70.62
N ASN A 827 -15.44 -32.18 71.60
CA ASN A 827 -15.12 -31.98 73.02
C ASN A 827 -13.68 -32.35 73.37
N THR A 828 -13.05 -33.25 72.61
CA THR A 828 -11.64 -33.62 72.81
C THR A 828 -10.70 -32.64 72.11
N LEU A 829 -10.99 -32.28 70.85
CA LEU A 829 -10.09 -31.54 69.96
C LEU A 829 -10.39 -30.03 69.87
N GLY A 830 -11.57 -29.58 70.30
CA GLY A 830 -12.05 -28.19 70.25
C GLY A 830 -11.89 -27.40 71.55
N THR A 831 -11.04 -27.86 72.48
CA THR A 831 -10.90 -27.29 73.84
C THR A 831 -9.87 -26.17 73.96
N GLN A 832 -9.08 -25.89 72.92
CA GLN A 832 -8.10 -24.80 72.96
C GLN A 832 -8.78 -23.45 72.63
N PRO A 833 -8.66 -22.41 73.49
CA PRO A 833 -9.17 -21.08 73.19
C PRO A 833 -8.39 -20.43 72.04
N LEU A 834 -9.12 -19.73 71.15
CA LEU A 834 -8.63 -19.06 69.94
C LEU A 834 -7.66 -17.88 70.17
N THR A 835 -7.21 -17.63 71.40
CA THR A 835 -6.37 -16.47 71.75
C THR A 835 -5.04 -16.39 71.00
N GLU A 836 -4.57 -17.49 70.40
CA GLU A 836 -3.34 -17.52 69.58
C GLU A 836 -3.59 -17.34 68.06
N TYR A 837 -4.85 -17.30 67.61
CA TYR A 837 -5.20 -17.30 66.18
C TYR A 837 -5.84 -16.00 65.68
N ILE A 838 -6.10 -15.03 66.56
CA ILE A 838 -6.52 -13.67 66.20
C ILE A 838 -5.26 -12.90 65.77
N VAL A 839 -4.93 -12.95 64.48
CA VAL A 839 -4.00 -11.98 63.89
C VAL A 839 -4.84 -10.78 63.50
N GLU A 840 -4.54 -9.60 64.04
CA GLU A 840 -5.01 -8.33 63.49
C GLU A 840 -4.48 -8.23 62.04
N SER A 841 -5.29 -8.63 61.06
CA SER A 841 -4.90 -8.53 59.65
C SER A 841 -4.77 -7.06 59.24
N PRO A 842 -3.63 -6.63 58.68
CA PRO A 842 -3.54 -5.35 58.01
C PRO A 842 -4.25 -5.44 56.66
N SER A 843 -5.27 -4.60 56.48
CA SER A 843 -5.78 -4.16 55.18
C SER A 843 -6.27 -5.25 54.20
N VAL A 844 -7.41 -5.87 54.50
CA VAL A 844 -8.36 -6.29 53.44
C VAL A 844 -9.61 -5.45 53.63
N LYS A 845 -9.85 -4.49 52.73
CA LYS A 845 -11.13 -3.77 52.71
C LYS A 845 -12.20 -4.76 52.25
N PRO A 846 -13.25 -5.03 53.04
CA PRO A 846 -14.37 -5.83 52.56
C PRO A 846 -15.02 -5.08 51.39
N THR A 847 -15.18 -5.75 50.26
CA THR A 847 -16.00 -5.26 49.15
C THR A 847 -17.45 -5.19 49.64
N GLY A 848 -18.05 -4.00 49.52
CA GLY A 848 -19.17 -3.54 50.34
C GLY A 848 -20.55 -4.13 50.08
N HIS A 849 -20.71 -5.46 50.08
CA HIS A 849 -22.03 -6.09 50.00
C HIS A 849 -22.46 -6.94 51.20
N ASP A 850 -21.60 -7.20 52.18
CA ASP A 850 -22.00 -7.94 53.40
C ASP A 850 -21.55 -7.20 54.67
N LEU A 851 -22.26 -6.11 55.00
CA LEU A 851 -22.23 -5.54 56.34
C LEU A 851 -23.50 -5.97 57.08
N VAL A 852 -23.40 -7.08 57.83
CA VAL A 852 -24.26 -7.26 58.99
C VAL A 852 -23.56 -6.56 60.15
N ASP A 853 -24.26 -5.60 60.74
CA ASP A 853 -23.79 -4.79 61.87
C ASP A 853 -23.51 -5.68 63.09
N PHE A 854 -22.23 -5.79 63.48
CA PHE A 854 -21.75 -6.62 64.58
C PHE A 854 -21.77 -5.91 65.94
N GLY A 855 -22.41 -4.74 66.05
CA GLY A 855 -22.49 -3.96 67.30
C GLY A 855 -23.53 -4.42 68.33
N ALA A 856 -24.23 -5.53 68.12
CA ALA A 856 -25.33 -5.94 69.00
C ALA A 856 -25.23 -7.42 69.40
N LEU A 857 -24.18 -7.81 70.13
CA LEU A 857 -24.07 -9.10 70.85
C LEU A 857 -22.92 -9.01 71.88
N GLU A 858 -23.10 -8.15 72.90
CA GLU A 858 -22.54 -8.38 74.24
C GLU A 858 -23.55 -9.13 75.11
#